data_AF-A0A257HH88-F1
#
_entry.id   AF-A0A257HH88-F1
#
_cell.length_a   1.000
_cell.length_b   1.000
_cell.length_c   1.000
_cell.angle_alpha   90.00
_cell.angle_beta   90.00
_cell.angle_gamma   90.00
#
_symmetry.space_group_name_H-M   'P 1'
#
loop_
_entity.id
_entity.type
_entity.pdbx_description
1 polymer ?
#
loop_
_entity_poly.entity_id
_entity_poly.type
_entity_poly.pdbx_seq_one_letter_code
_entity_poly.pdbx_strand_id
1 'polypeptide(L)'
;MNMSENRVFRVPASKPRPIRSRLMMATVASLALMSAMPGFAQQAEPAPAATDVVPAPAAAEAPATPAAEKAEVAKVDAPAPVVDVLNIPEAPIAELYIGDIAVEKPAVAATEPAEKPVELAAPAPAVAAAPEVPKAAEAPDVVLQLPEPPAVVVTMEPPQAMPAVDPPKAAAAPPAEVKPVEAKVAEAGLKLDLDDAKLRTLLEPARVKYRLKPAEIDGFVAAYTAREFRPFWLVGPAEAVVLSSKADALAATLTNADRDGMDPVRLISALPQSRKGPVAAAMQADVDVQTSLAAFLYARDARGGRLEPSRLSALMTPKLDIPSPAEVLERLSGVEARGLAAVLEGYQPQHPGYQALRKALGKLREELAAPVLTGSVAGVEGAPHPTGTLPANWLEGEALAPNKADPRVPMLRLRLGMTVSASNLYDAELQNAVKAFQRANDLTGNGKITPKTRAALENPNAPITLADRKPDRQAQLNAMLTNMERWRWLPSDLGKFHVFVNVPDFQLKVVADNAIVHQTRVIVGRPDTQTPIFSDRMEHLIVNPSWGVPASILKKEFLPKMAADPDYAAKRGFQVVRNGNSISIRQPPGERNALGFIKFIFPNQHSVYLHDTPNRSLFSADFRAFSHGCVRVDKPFALAEKLLSVSTGLSEQQLRSMVGRGERMIKLQDKIPVHLTYFTVFVDENGQVQQRRDLYGHDARIKNALQL
;
A
#
# COMPACT_ATOMS: atom_id res chain seq x y z
N MET A 1 -36.21 -29.41 33.93
CA MET A 1 -37.43 -30.19 33.65
C MET A 1 -37.72 -30.13 32.17
N ASN A 2 -37.91 -31.29 31.56
CA ASN A 2 -38.19 -31.57 30.14
C ASN A 2 -39.56 -31.07 29.66
N MET A 3 -39.68 -30.85 28.35
CA MET A 3 -40.57 -31.53 27.37
C MET A 3 -40.61 -30.66 26.09
N SER A 4 -40.03 -31.00 24.94
CA SER A 4 -40.34 -32.06 23.94
C SER A 4 -41.80 -32.05 23.44
N GLU A 5 -42.01 -31.69 22.16
CA GLU A 5 -42.75 -32.52 21.19
C GLU A 5 -42.73 -31.96 19.74
N ASN A 6 -43.16 -32.78 18.80
CA ASN A 6 -42.60 -33.04 17.47
C ASN A 6 -43.72 -33.02 16.39
N ARG A 7 -43.35 -33.12 15.09
CA ARG A 7 -44.15 -33.38 13.84
C ARG A 7 -44.56 -32.15 12.98
N VAL A 8 -44.38 -32.00 11.66
CA VAL A 8 -44.26 -32.81 10.39
C VAL A 8 -45.28 -32.26 9.34
N PHE A 9 -44.74 -31.79 8.19
CA PHE A 9 -45.24 -31.73 6.78
C PHE A 9 -46.67 -31.27 6.36
N ARG A 10 -46.77 -30.28 5.43
CA ARG A 10 -47.16 -30.43 3.98
C ARG A 10 -47.27 -29.09 3.19
N VAL A 11 -47.07 -29.21 1.86
CA VAL A 11 -47.06 -28.21 0.76
C VAL A 11 -48.48 -27.93 0.21
N PRO A 12 -48.75 -26.82 -0.51
CA PRO A 12 -49.01 -26.83 -1.98
C PRO A 12 -48.40 -25.60 -2.71
N ALA A 13 -47.77 -25.65 -3.90
CA ALA A 13 -48.17 -25.98 -5.29
C ALA A 13 -48.62 -24.78 -6.19
N SER A 14 -47.87 -24.62 -7.30
CA SER A 14 -48.22 -24.14 -8.68
C SER A 14 -48.63 -22.68 -9.03
N LYS A 15 -47.72 -21.98 -9.78
CA LYS A 15 -47.78 -21.33 -11.16
C LYS A 15 -49.15 -20.93 -11.80
N PRO A 16 -49.25 -20.11 -12.91
CA PRO A 16 -48.25 -19.53 -13.84
C PRO A 16 -48.48 -18.03 -14.31
N ARG A 17 -47.64 -17.56 -15.26
CA ARG A 17 -47.59 -16.26 -15.99
C ARG A 17 -48.87 -15.88 -16.80
N PRO A 18 -48.94 -14.66 -17.36
CA PRO A 18 -48.74 -14.56 -18.82
C PRO A 18 -47.98 -13.31 -19.35
N ILE A 19 -47.59 -13.46 -20.62
CA ILE A 19 -46.92 -12.54 -21.55
C ILE A 19 -47.96 -11.63 -22.24
N ARG A 20 -47.64 -10.36 -22.53
CA ARG A 20 -48.19 -9.64 -23.70
C ARG A 20 -47.16 -8.71 -24.35
N SER A 21 -46.97 -8.93 -25.64
CA SER A 21 -46.29 -8.09 -26.63
C SER A 21 -47.16 -6.90 -27.03
N ARG A 22 -46.55 -5.78 -27.47
CA ARG A 22 -47.10 -4.94 -28.55
C ARG A 22 -46.01 -4.10 -29.25
N LEU A 23 -46.22 -3.99 -30.55
CA LEU A 23 -45.41 -3.45 -31.64
C LEU A 23 -46.02 -2.12 -32.12
N MET A 24 -45.27 -1.37 -32.94
CA MET A 24 -45.62 -0.21 -33.79
C MET A 24 -45.72 1.14 -33.05
N MET A 25 -45.33 2.31 -33.59
CA MET A 25 -45.24 2.77 -34.98
C MET A 25 -44.46 4.11 -35.02
N ALA A 26 -43.85 4.44 -36.15
CA ALA A 26 -43.26 5.75 -36.44
C ALA A 26 -44.31 6.76 -36.94
N THR A 27 -44.17 8.05 -36.62
CA THR A 27 -44.63 9.14 -37.49
C THR A 27 -43.83 10.42 -37.29
N VAL A 28 -43.62 11.11 -38.42
CA VAL A 28 -42.79 12.28 -38.71
C VAL A 28 -43.66 13.54 -38.77
N ALA A 29 -43.16 14.70 -38.32
CA ALA A 29 -43.48 16.06 -38.80
C ALA A 29 -42.43 17.05 -38.24
N SER A 30 -41.44 17.51 -39.00
CA SER A 30 -41.44 18.64 -39.96
C SER A 30 -41.69 20.02 -39.33
N LEU A 31 -40.61 20.82 -39.18
CA LEU A 31 -40.55 22.18 -39.74
C LEU A 31 -39.09 22.64 -39.93
N ALA A 32 -38.82 23.15 -41.12
CA ALA A 32 -37.55 23.66 -41.63
C ALA A 32 -37.42 25.17 -41.42
N LEU A 33 -36.18 25.70 -41.43
CA LEU A 33 -35.85 26.88 -42.24
C LEU A 33 -34.34 26.93 -42.58
N MET A 34 -34.08 27.21 -43.85
CA MET A 34 -32.80 27.24 -44.59
C MET A 34 -31.91 28.42 -44.18
N SER A 35 -30.58 28.37 -44.32
CA SER A 35 -29.78 28.81 -45.49
C SER A 35 -28.30 28.88 -45.07
N ALA A 36 -27.23 28.75 -45.85
CA ALA A 36 -26.94 28.35 -47.23
C ALA A 36 -25.44 27.94 -47.32
N MET A 37 -25.14 26.94 -48.14
CA MET A 37 -23.83 26.50 -48.68
C MET A 37 -23.45 27.38 -49.90
N PRO A 38 -22.20 27.39 -50.46
CA PRO A 38 -21.49 26.24 -51.06
C PRO A 38 -19.96 26.23 -50.82
N GLY A 39 -19.15 25.20 -51.13
CA GLY A 39 -19.35 23.94 -51.84
C GLY A 39 -17.99 23.43 -52.39
N PHE A 40 -18.03 22.22 -52.95
CA PHE A 40 -17.00 21.43 -53.67
C PHE A 40 -16.06 20.53 -52.84
N ALA A 41 -15.73 19.31 -53.25
CA ALA A 41 -16.38 18.21 -53.98
C ALA A 41 -15.39 17.03 -53.93
N GLN A 42 -15.94 15.83 -54.07
CA GLN A 42 -15.39 14.52 -53.77
C GLN A 42 -14.98 13.76 -55.06
N GLN A 43 -14.29 12.61 -54.87
CA GLN A 43 -14.28 11.35 -55.67
C GLN A 43 -12.86 10.88 -56.00
N ALA A 44 -12.51 9.60 -56.19
CA ALA A 44 -13.04 8.26 -55.87
C ALA A 44 -11.99 7.23 -56.41
N GLU A 45 -11.95 6.00 -55.88
CA GLU A 45 -11.15 4.85 -56.37
C GLU A 45 -11.54 4.37 -57.78
N PRO A 46 -10.73 3.49 -58.44
CA PRO A 46 -11.00 2.03 -58.41
C PRO A 46 -9.76 1.09 -58.43
N ALA A 47 -9.97 -0.21 -58.13
CA ALA A 47 -9.05 -1.38 -58.22
C ALA A 47 -9.16 -2.10 -59.60
N PRO A 48 -8.73 -3.38 -59.84
CA PRO A 48 -7.57 -4.23 -59.42
C PRO A 48 -6.88 -4.95 -60.64
N ALA A 49 -5.77 -5.71 -60.43
CA ALA A 49 -5.39 -6.88 -61.29
C ALA A 49 -4.24 -7.74 -60.70
N ALA A 50 -4.31 -9.05 -60.96
CA ALA A 50 -3.48 -10.17 -60.49
C ALA A 50 -2.29 -10.50 -61.43
N THR A 51 -1.29 -11.27 -60.95
CA THR A 51 -0.83 -12.57 -61.51
C THR A 51 0.50 -13.09 -60.90
N ASP A 52 0.60 -14.42 -60.87
CA ASP A 52 1.64 -15.33 -60.35
C ASP A 52 3.06 -15.14 -60.91
N VAL A 53 4.07 -15.74 -60.23
CA VAL A 53 4.99 -16.79 -60.76
C VAL A 53 6.27 -16.89 -59.88
N VAL A 54 6.55 -18.13 -59.44
CA VAL A 54 7.81 -18.61 -58.83
C VAL A 54 8.84 -18.93 -59.93
N PRO A 55 10.15 -18.74 -59.72
CA PRO A 55 11.03 -19.91 -59.58
C PRO A 55 12.19 -19.75 -58.57
N ALA A 56 12.56 -20.86 -57.92
CA ALA A 56 13.91 -21.13 -57.40
C ALA A 56 14.80 -21.67 -58.54
N PRO A 57 16.16 -21.65 -58.46
CA PRO A 57 16.89 -22.73 -57.76
C PRO A 57 18.31 -22.43 -57.19
N ALA A 58 18.79 -23.37 -56.33
CA ALA A 58 20.17 -23.90 -56.12
C ALA A 58 21.33 -22.98 -55.63
N ALA A 59 22.38 -23.41 -54.90
CA ALA A 59 22.75 -24.57 -54.06
C ALA A 59 24.18 -24.32 -53.46
N ALA A 60 24.62 -25.15 -52.49
CA ALA A 60 25.96 -25.33 -51.87
C ALA A 60 26.32 -24.39 -50.69
N GLU A 61 26.89 -24.81 -49.54
CA GLU A 61 27.42 -26.08 -49.01
C GLU A 61 27.55 -25.96 -47.46
N ALA A 62 27.43 -27.07 -46.73
CA ALA A 62 27.59 -27.18 -45.25
C ALA A 62 29.04 -27.55 -44.86
N PRO A 63 29.49 -27.43 -43.59
CA PRO A 63 29.23 -28.45 -42.54
C PRO A 63 29.11 -27.84 -41.12
N ALA A 64 28.78 -28.48 -40.00
CA ALA A 64 28.21 -29.76 -39.59
C ALA A 64 27.73 -29.58 -38.13
N THR A 65 26.63 -30.25 -37.77
CA THR A 65 25.99 -30.34 -36.44
C THR A 65 26.69 -31.42 -35.57
N PRO A 66 26.48 -31.49 -34.24
CA PRO A 66 25.30 -32.22 -33.69
C PRO A 66 24.78 -31.62 -32.36
N ALA A 67 23.65 -32.00 -31.75
CA ALA A 67 22.39 -32.66 -32.10
C ALA A 67 21.51 -32.48 -30.85
N ALA A 68 20.21 -32.20 -31.01
CA ALA A 68 19.21 -32.35 -29.94
C ALA A 68 17.93 -32.88 -30.56
N GLU A 69 17.42 -33.94 -29.95
CA GLU A 69 16.45 -34.90 -30.43
C GLU A 69 15.00 -34.38 -30.32
N LYS A 70 14.16 -34.76 -31.31
CA LYS A 70 12.74 -34.39 -31.44
C LYS A 70 11.85 -35.35 -30.65
N ALA A 71 10.72 -34.85 -30.16
CA ALA A 71 9.53 -35.66 -29.93
C ALA A 71 8.30 -35.00 -30.58
N GLU A 72 7.47 -35.87 -31.14
CA GLU A 72 6.47 -35.69 -32.19
C GLU A 72 5.07 -35.38 -31.62
N VAL A 73 4.25 -34.67 -32.40
CA VAL A 73 2.85 -34.33 -32.08
C VAL A 73 1.92 -35.30 -32.79
N ALA A 74 1.09 -36.01 -32.02
CA ALA A 74 -0.06 -36.76 -32.52
C ALA A 74 -1.36 -35.96 -32.29
N LYS A 75 -2.17 -35.84 -33.35
CA LYS A 75 -3.58 -35.39 -33.32
C LYS A 75 -4.47 -36.47 -32.71
N VAL A 76 -5.62 -36.09 -32.13
CA VAL A 76 -6.97 -36.70 -32.32
C VAL A 76 -8.06 -35.99 -31.49
N ASP A 77 -9.14 -35.63 -32.19
CA ASP A 77 -10.58 -35.50 -31.89
C ASP A 77 -11.27 -34.48 -30.95
N ALA A 78 -12.49 -34.16 -31.39
CA ALA A 78 -13.46 -33.12 -31.01
C ALA A 78 -14.22 -33.39 -29.68
N PRO A 79 -14.91 -32.37 -29.11
CA PRO A 79 -15.30 -32.37 -27.70
C PRO A 79 -16.76 -32.80 -27.44
N ALA A 80 -17.01 -33.41 -26.27
CA ALA A 80 -18.33 -33.45 -25.61
C ALA A 80 -18.18 -33.82 -24.12
N PRO A 81 -19.16 -33.52 -23.25
CA PRO A 81 -19.81 -32.25 -22.99
C PRO A 81 -19.40 -31.67 -21.62
N VAL A 82 -19.62 -30.37 -21.43
CA VAL A 82 -19.45 -29.68 -20.14
C VAL A 82 -20.50 -30.19 -19.16
N VAL A 83 -20.05 -30.80 -18.06
CA VAL A 83 -20.89 -31.05 -16.89
C VAL A 83 -20.82 -29.81 -16.01
N ASP A 84 -21.94 -29.11 -15.95
CA ASP A 84 -22.21 -28.01 -15.04
C ASP A 84 -22.33 -28.57 -13.61
N VAL A 85 -21.42 -28.18 -12.72
CA VAL A 85 -21.54 -28.42 -11.28
C VAL A 85 -21.40 -27.09 -10.55
N LEU A 86 -22.54 -26.40 -10.50
CA LEU A 86 -23.14 -25.80 -9.31
C LEU A 86 -22.16 -25.31 -8.22
N ASN A 87 -21.94 -23.99 -8.24
CA ASN A 87 -22.28 -23.07 -7.16
C ASN A 87 -22.37 -23.69 -5.75
N ILE A 88 -21.27 -23.61 -4.97
CA ILE A 88 -21.30 -23.83 -3.52
C ILE A 88 -21.29 -22.43 -2.87
N PRO A 89 -22.30 -22.08 -2.05
CA PRO A 89 -22.31 -20.80 -1.36
C PRO A 89 -21.14 -20.71 -0.37
N GLU A 90 -20.46 -19.56 -0.34
CA GLU A 90 -19.49 -19.23 0.69
C GLU A 90 -20.20 -19.24 2.06
N ALA A 91 -19.88 -20.23 2.88
CA ALA A 91 -20.24 -20.24 4.28
C ALA A 91 -19.22 -19.41 5.09
N PRO A 92 -19.67 -18.66 6.12
CA PRO A 92 -18.76 -17.88 6.95
C PRO A 92 -17.78 -18.81 7.68
N ILE A 93 -16.52 -18.39 7.74
CA ILE A 93 -15.42 -19.13 8.36
C ILE A 93 -15.64 -19.12 9.87
N ALA A 94 -16.06 -20.26 10.43
CA ALA A 94 -15.99 -20.51 11.86
C ALA A 94 -14.57 -20.95 12.22
N GLU A 95 -13.93 -20.19 13.11
CA GLU A 95 -12.65 -20.50 13.72
C GLU A 95 -12.73 -21.80 14.51
N LEU A 96 -11.88 -22.78 14.19
CA LEU A 96 -11.64 -23.92 15.07
C LEU A 96 -10.63 -23.49 16.15
N TYR A 97 -11.16 -22.99 17.25
CA TYR A 97 -10.46 -22.88 18.53
C TYR A 97 -10.16 -24.31 19.03
N ILE A 98 -8.88 -24.65 19.22
CA ILE A 98 -8.51 -25.81 20.03
C ILE A 98 -8.41 -25.30 21.47
N GLY A 99 -9.49 -25.51 22.23
CA GLY A 99 -9.54 -25.27 23.67
C GLY A 99 -8.76 -26.33 24.45
N ASP A 100 -8.32 -25.93 25.64
CA ASP A 100 -7.52 -26.69 26.59
C ASP A 100 -8.08 -28.10 26.87
N ILE A 101 -7.22 -29.12 26.75
CA ILE A 101 -7.51 -30.46 27.29
C ILE A 101 -6.82 -30.57 28.65
N ALA A 102 -7.61 -30.53 29.70
CA ALA A 102 -7.22 -30.97 31.04
C ALA A 102 -6.97 -32.49 31.03
N VAL A 103 -5.82 -32.92 31.54
CA VAL A 103 -5.50 -34.34 31.74
C VAL A 103 -5.87 -34.71 33.17
N GLU A 104 -7.04 -35.33 33.34
CA GLU A 104 -7.34 -36.13 34.52
C GLU A 104 -6.68 -37.52 34.40
N LYS A 105 -5.94 -37.92 35.44
CA LYS A 105 -5.46 -39.29 35.64
C LYS A 105 -6.62 -40.19 36.04
N PRO A 106 -6.72 -41.43 35.51
CA PRO A 106 -7.39 -42.50 36.24
C PRO A 106 -6.37 -43.37 36.98
N ALA A 107 -6.70 -43.68 38.23
CA ALA A 107 -6.10 -44.73 39.03
C ALA A 107 -6.80 -46.06 38.71
N VAL A 108 -6.05 -47.14 38.46
CA VAL A 108 -6.54 -48.52 38.68
C VAL A 108 -5.39 -49.42 39.13
N ALA A 109 -5.74 -50.30 40.07
CA ALA A 109 -4.92 -51.17 40.89
C ALA A 109 -4.23 -52.35 40.16
N ALA A 110 -3.24 -52.90 40.86
CA ALA A 110 -2.43 -54.05 40.49
C ALA A 110 -3.13 -55.40 40.69
N THR A 111 -2.75 -56.38 39.86
CA THR A 111 -2.50 -57.78 40.25
C THR A 111 -1.63 -58.50 39.18
N GLU A 112 -0.55 -59.13 39.65
CA GLU A 112 0.32 -60.14 39.00
C GLU A 112 -0.42 -61.51 38.88
N PRO A 113 0.10 -62.63 38.24
CA PRO A 113 1.53 -63.03 38.16
C PRO A 113 2.02 -63.88 36.94
N ALA A 114 3.33 -64.20 36.99
CA ALA A 114 4.00 -65.49 36.68
C ALA A 114 4.70 -65.75 35.31
N GLU A 115 6.04 -65.84 35.43
CA GLU A 115 6.97 -66.88 34.92
C GLU A 115 7.55 -66.89 33.47
N LYS A 116 8.88 -67.11 33.44
CA LYS A 116 9.91 -67.24 32.37
C LYS A 116 9.93 -68.71 31.78
N PRO A 117 10.86 -69.21 30.89
CA PRO A 117 12.24 -68.74 30.57
C PRO A 117 12.89 -69.04 29.16
N VAL A 118 14.19 -68.63 29.03
CA VAL A 118 15.34 -69.15 28.19
C VAL A 118 15.49 -68.66 26.72
N GLU A 119 16.67 -68.40 26.09
CA GLU A 119 18.09 -68.03 26.38
C GLU A 119 18.87 -67.93 25.02
N LEU A 120 20.08 -67.33 25.05
CA LEU A 120 21.29 -67.42 24.18
C LEU A 120 21.64 -66.15 23.37
N ALA A 121 22.87 -65.65 23.30
CA ALA A 121 24.13 -65.81 24.03
C ALA A 121 25.08 -64.66 23.58
N ALA A 122 25.98 -64.21 24.47
CA ALA A 122 27.03 -63.19 24.21
C ALA A 122 28.38 -63.88 23.83
N PRO A 123 29.51 -63.16 23.56
CA PRO A 123 30.21 -62.35 24.57
C PRO A 123 30.89 -61.04 24.10
N ALA A 124 31.17 -60.18 25.09
CA ALA A 124 32.06 -58.99 25.07
C ALA A 124 33.54 -59.39 25.34
N PRO A 125 34.51 -58.45 25.47
CA PRO A 125 34.76 -57.69 26.72
C PRO A 125 35.31 -56.24 26.49
N ALA A 126 35.56 -55.33 27.43
CA ALA A 126 35.14 -55.01 28.81
C ALA A 126 35.85 -53.67 29.20
N VAL A 127 35.30 -52.86 30.13
CA VAL A 127 35.90 -52.36 31.41
C VAL A 127 35.78 -50.80 31.45
N ALA A 128 35.38 -50.04 32.49
CA ALA A 128 35.12 -50.22 33.93
C ALA A 128 34.09 -49.17 34.43
N ALA A 129 33.54 -49.45 35.61
CA ALA A 129 32.44 -48.78 36.31
C ALA A 129 32.84 -47.58 37.20
N ALA A 130 31.81 -46.80 37.58
CA ALA A 130 31.80 -45.79 38.64
C ALA A 130 31.41 -46.40 40.01
N PRO A 131 31.57 -45.67 41.14
CA PRO A 131 30.91 -46.00 42.40
C PRO A 131 29.76 -45.03 42.76
N GLU A 132 28.93 -45.51 43.70
CA GLU A 132 27.57 -45.10 44.07
C GLU A 132 27.41 -43.87 45.00
N VAL A 133 26.14 -43.45 45.13
CA VAL A 133 25.57 -42.31 45.89
C VAL A 133 25.14 -42.73 47.31
N PRO A 134 25.18 -41.83 48.33
CA PRO A 134 24.31 -41.92 49.50
C PRO A 134 23.23 -40.81 49.54
N LYS A 135 22.13 -41.10 50.24
CA LYS A 135 20.83 -40.39 50.24
C LYS A 135 20.68 -39.37 51.39
N ALA A 136 20.14 -38.19 51.05
CA ALA A 136 19.33 -37.17 51.77
C ALA A 136 19.69 -36.67 53.20
N ALA A 137 19.76 -35.34 53.35
CA ALA A 137 19.47 -34.56 54.56
C ALA A 137 18.94 -33.13 54.19
N GLU A 138 18.01 -32.59 55.00
CA GLU A 138 17.39 -31.26 54.88
C GLU A 138 18.36 -30.08 55.20
N ALA A 139 17.92 -28.86 54.81
CA ALA A 139 18.65 -27.59 54.62
C ALA A 139 19.37 -26.97 55.84
N PRO A 140 20.26 -25.96 55.61
CA PRO A 140 19.81 -24.57 55.74
C PRO A 140 20.38 -23.57 54.70
N ASP A 141 19.76 -22.39 54.62
CA ASP A 141 20.18 -21.21 53.85
C ASP A 141 21.59 -20.74 54.22
N VAL A 142 22.46 -20.52 53.22
CA VAL A 142 23.72 -19.78 53.37
C VAL A 142 23.99 -18.89 52.15
N VAL A 143 24.03 -17.59 52.41
CA VAL A 143 24.47 -16.51 51.51
C VAL A 143 25.98 -16.66 51.25
N LEU A 144 26.41 -16.68 49.98
CA LEU A 144 27.82 -16.61 49.59
C LEU A 144 28.10 -15.29 48.87
N GLN A 145 28.78 -14.39 49.58
CA GLN A 145 29.44 -13.19 49.06
C GLN A 145 30.70 -13.58 48.26
N LEU A 146 30.86 -13.02 47.07
CA LEU A 146 32.08 -13.11 46.26
C LEU A 146 32.91 -11.81 46.39
N PRO A 147 34.25 -11.89 46.36
CA PRO A 147 35.16 -10.79 46.73
C PRO A 147 35.39 -9.77 45.59
N GLU A 148 35.64 -8.51 45.98
CA GLU A 148 36.00 -7.40 45.09
C GLU A 148 37.45 -7.49 44.57
N PRO A 149 37.73 -7.12 43.31
CA PRO A 149 39.09 -6.95 42.80
C PRO A 149 39.67 -5.55 43.10
N PRO A 150 41.02 -5.39 43.13
CA PRO A 150 41.68 -4.22 43.69
C PRO A 150 41.65 -3.00 42.76
N ALA A 151 41.66 -1.82 43.39
CA ALA A 151 41.69 -0.52 42.75
C ALA A 151 43.05 -0.22 42.09
N VAL A 152 43.01 0.15 40.80
CA VAL A 152 44.07 0.91 40.13
C VAL A 152 43.50 2.27 39.77
N VAL A 153 44.12 3.31 40.35
CA VAL A 153 43.79 4.72 40.13
C VAL A 153 44.39 5.16 38.80
N VAL A 154 43.55 5.54 37.84
CA VAL A 154 43.91 6.48 36.76
C VAL A 154 42.90 7.61 36.78
N THR A 155 43.41 8.80 37.06
CA THR A 155 42.71 10.08 37.08
C THR A 155 42.25 10.50 35.68
N MET A 156 40.94 10.72 35.53
CA MET A 156 40.36 11.64 34.53
C MET A 156 39.27 12.48 35.21
N GLU A 157 39.22 13.76 34.86
CA GLU A 157 38.39 14.82 35.45
C GLU A 157 36.90 14.49 35.60
N PRO A 158 36.21 15.11 36.59
CA PRO A 158 34.78 14.90 36.79
C PRO A 158 33.96 15.56 35.67
N PRO A 159 32.92 14.88 35.12
CA PRO A 159 31.91 15.57 34.34
C PRO A 159 31.17 16.56 35.25
N GLN A 160 31.00 17.78 34.75
CA GLN A 160 30.25 18.84 35.43
C GLN A 160 28.85 18.34 35.82
N ALA A 161 28.49 18.57 37.08
CA ALA A 161 27.17 18.27 37.62
C ALA A 161 26.09 19.00 36.80
N MET A 162 25.17 18.23 36.24
CA MET A 162 23.90 18.76 35.72
C MET A 162 23.12 19.38 36.89
N PRO A 163 22.49 20.55 36.72
CA PRO A 163 21.61 21.10 37.74
C PRO A 163 20.41 20.16 37.93
N ALA A 164 20.01 19.97 39.19
CA ALA A 164 18.82 19.22 39.56
C ALA A 164 17.61 19.76 38.79
N VAL A 165 17.02 18.91 37.95
CA VAL A 165 15.75 19.19 37.28
C VAL A 165 14.65 18.84 38.27
N ASP A 166 13.84 19.84 38.63
CA ASP A 166 12.65 19.69 39.44
C ASP A 166 11.73 18.59 38.88
N PRO A 167 10.99 17.85 39.75
CA PRO A 167 10.08 16.81 39.31
C PRO A 167 9.04 17.38 38.33
N PRO A 168 8.67 16.64 37.27
CA PRO A 168 7.74 17.13 36.26
C PRO A 168 6.40 17.45 36.91
N LYS A 169 6.03 18.74 36.84
CA LYS A 169 4.71 19.23 37.17
C LYS A 169 3.67 18.46 36.35
N ALA A 170 2.63 18.03 37.05
CA ALA A 170 1.55 17.18 36.60
C ALA A 170 1.11 17.40 35.15
N ALA A 171 0.78 16.26 34.53
CA ALA A 171 0.04 16.09 33.30
C ALA A 171 -0.96 17.21 33.04
N ALA A 172 -1.02 17.64 31.77
CA ALA A 172 -2.18 18.34 31.26
C ALA A 172 -3.44 17.57 31.70
N ALA A 173 -4.25 18.25 32.50
CA ALA A 173 -5.53 17.76 32.98
C ALA A 173 -6.39 17.29 31.78
N PRO A 174 -7.29 16.32 31.98
CA PRO A 174 -8.34 16.05 31.00
C PRO A 174 -9.03 17.37 30.63
N PRO A 175 -9.51 17.54 29.38
CA PRO A 175 -10.23 18.75 29.01
C PRO A 175 -11.33 18.96 30.04
N ALA A 176 -11.25 20.09 30.75
CA ALA A 176 -12.23 20.46 31.74
C ALA A 176 -13.61 20.41 31.09
N GLU A 177 -14.57 19.75 31.75
CA GLU A 177 -15.98 19.96 31.47
C GLU A 177 -16.23 21.46 31.43
N VAL A 178 -16.57 21.95 30.23
CA VAL A 178 -16.94 23.34 30.02
C VAL A 178 -18.29 23.54 30.69
N LYS A 179 -18.29 24.02 31.92
CA LYS A 179 -19.51 24.55 32.54
C LYS A 179 -20.02 25.71 31.67
N PRO A 180 -21.33 25.81 31.39
CA PRO A 180 -21.86 26.86 30.54
C PRO A 180 -21.60 28.20 31.20
N VAL A 181 -20.79 29.04 30.56
CA VAL A 181 -20.75 30.47 30.90
C VAL A 181 -21.98 31.07 30.25
N GLU A 182 -22.98 31.41 31.05
CA GLU A 182 -24.12 32.22 30.64
C GLU A 182 -23.62 33.59 30.18
N ALA A 183 -23.34 33.71 28.88
CA ALA A 183 -23.17 35.00 28.23
C ALA A 183 -24.55 35.49 27.78
N LYS A 184 -25.16 36.33 28.60
CA LYS A 184 -26.39 37.05 28.25
C LYS A 184 -26.01 38.34 27.49
N VAL A 185 -26.09 38.30 26.16
CA VAL A 185 -26.34 39.48 25.32
C VAL A 185 -27.29 39.05 24.19
N ALA A 186 -28.41 39.74 24.08
CA ALA A 186 -29.42 39.53 23.06
C ALA A 186 -28.96 40.12 21.71
N GLU A 187 -28.94 39.30 20.66
CA GLU A 187 -29.17 39.73 19.28
C GLU A 187 -30.06 38.68 18.63
N ALA A 188 -31.11 39.10 17.92
CA ALA A 188 -31.93 38.22 17.10
C ALA A 188 -31.04 37.63 16.00
N GLY A 189 -30.47 36.45 16.26
CA GLY A 189 -29.51 35.82 15.37
C GLY A 189 -30.13 35.51 14.01
N LEU A 190 -29.40 35.84 12.94
CA LEU A 190 -29.74 35.47 11.58
C LEU A 190 -30.10 33.97 11.52
N LYS A 191 -31.31 33.65 11.06
CA LYS A 191 -31.78 32.28 10.89
C LYS A 191 -31.98 32.02 9.40
N LEU A 192 -31.40 30.93 8.91
CA LEU A 192 -31.53 30.55 7.51
C LEU A 192 -32.95 30.03 7.24
N ASP A 193 -33.50 30.36 6.07
CA ASP A 193 -34.66 29.64 5.51
C ASP A 193 -34.21 28.24 5.08
N LEU A 194 -34.08 27.36 6.07
CA LEU A 194 -33.51 26.03 5.95
C LEU A 194 -34.21 25.08 6.94
N ASP A 195 -34.51 23.88 6.46
CA ASP A 195 -34.95 22.73 7.24
C ASP A 195 -34.21 21.47 6.78
N ASP A 196 -34.44 20.33 7.43
CA ASP A 196 -33.79 19.05 7.12
C ASP A 196 -34.00 18.63 5.65
N ALA A 197 -35.21 18.83 5.10
CA ALA A 197 -35.55 18.40 3.75
C ALA A 197 -34.87 19.28 2.68
N LYS A 198 -34.89 20.59 2.89
CA LYS A 198 -34.22 21.57 2.04
C LYS A 198 -32.70 21.40 2.11
N LEU A 199 -32.13 21.15 3.28
CA LEU A 199 -30.69 20.87 3.44
C LEU A 199 -30.25 19.64 2.66
N ARG A 200 -30.99 18.53 2.76
CA ARG A 200 -30.73 17.32 1.97
C ARG A 200 -30.81 17.62 0.47
N THR A 201 -31.82 18.37 0.05
CA THR A 201 -31.99 18.79 -1.35
C THR A 201 -30.80 19.61 -1.85
N LEU A 202 -30.31 20.57 -1.06
CA LEU A 202 -29.12 21.38 -1.39
C LEU A 202 -27.84 20.53 -1.50
N LEU A 203 -27.74 19.44 -0.73
CA LEU A 203 -26.59 18.53 -0.76
C LEU A 203 -26.67 17.43 -1.83
N GLU A 204 -27.81 17.23 -2.50
CA GLU A 204 -27.95 16.19 -3.54
C GLU A 204 -26.96 16.32 -4.71
N PRO A 205 -26.73 17.52 -5.30
CA PRO A 205 -25.71 17.69 -6.32
C PRO A 205 -24.31 17.29 -5.82
N ALA A 206 -24.01 17.63 -4.55
CA ALA A 206 -22.75 17.28 -3.90
C ALA A 206 -22.64 15.77 -3.62
N ARG A 207 -23.74 15.10 -3.25
CA ARG A 207 -23.81 13.64 -3.08
C ARG A 207 -23.38 12.93 -4.34
N VAL A 208 -23.83 13.38 -5.51
CA VAL A 208 -23.44 12.80 -6.80
C VAL A 208 -22.00 13.17 -7.17
N LYS A 209 -21.67 14.47 -7.16
CA LYS A 209 -20.36 14.99 -7.61
C LYS A 209 -19.20 14.48 -6.75
N TYR A 210 -19.36 14.50 -5.44
CA TYR A 210 -18.31 14.15 -4.47
C TYR A 210 -18.53 12.79 -3.80
N ARG A 211 -19.53 12.02 -4.25
CA ARG A 211 -19.87 10.68 -3.72
C ARG A 211 -20.06 10.69 -2.20
N LEU A 212 -20.81 11.67 -1.68
CA LEU A 212 -21.07 11.75 -0.25
C LEU A 212 -21.84 10.50 0.21
N LYS A 213 -21.47 9.95 1.37
CA LYS A 213 -22.16 8.84 2.00
C LYS A 213 -23.43 9.36 2.71
N PRO A 214 -24.49 8.55 2.86
CA PRO A 214 -25.69 8.96 3.60
C PRO A 214 -25.39 9.49 5.00
N ALA A 215 -24.50 8.81 5.74
CA ALA A 215 -24.06 9.25 7.06
C ALA A 215 -23.35 10.62 7.08
N GLU A 216 -22.71 11.02 5.96
CA GLU A 216 -22.12 12.36 5.84
C GLU A 216 -23.24 13.40 5.69
N ILE A 217 -24.25 13.13 4.87
CA ILE A 217 -25.41 14.04 4.74
C ILE A 217 -26.14 14.18 6.08
N ASP A 218 -26.34 13.07 6.79
CA ASP A 218 -26.96 13.09 8.13
C ASP A 218 -26.12 13.90 9.11
N GLY A 219 -24.78 13.88 8.99
CA GLY A 219 -23.88 14.72 9.77
C GLY A 219 -24.06 16.22 9.51
N PHE A 220 -24.32 16.65 8.27
CA PHE A 220 -24.67 18.05 7.99
C PHE A 220 -26.01 18.42 8.64
N VAL A 221 -27.02 17.56 8.52
CA VAL A 221 -28.32 17.77 9.16
C VAL A 221 -28.15 17.95 10.67
N ALA A 222 -27.43 17.03 11.32
CA ALA A 222 -27.15 17.14 12.75
C ALA A 222 -26.46 18.46 13.13
N ALA A 223 -25.49 18.92 12.34
CA ALA A 223 -24.76 20.16 12.59
C ALA A 223 -25.65 21.42 12.53
N TYR A 224 -26.49 21.52 11.50
CA TYR A 224 -27.39 22.67 11.32
C TYR A 224 -28.55 22.65 12.32
N THR A 225 -29.11 21.48 12.61
CA THR A 225 -30.18 21.32 13.60
C THR A 225 -29.70 21.68 15.01
N ALA A 226 -28.48 21.27 15.39
CA ALA A 226 -27.87 21.65 16.67
C ALA A 226 -27.66 23.17 16.82
N ARG A 227 -27.55 23.92 15.71
CA ARG A 227 -27.49 25.39 15.70
C ARG A 227 -28.83 26.07 15.48
N GLU A 228 -29.93 25.32 15.45
CA GLU A 228 -31.27 25.82 15.12
C GLU A 228 -31.32 26.54 13.77
N PHE A 229 -30.56 26.02 12.79
CA PHE A 229 -30.39 26.58 11.44
C PHE A 229 -29.80 28.00 11.38
N ARG A 230 -29.04 28.40 12.41
CA ARG A 230 -28.19 29.60 12.34
C ARG A 230 -26.95 29.35 11.48
N PRO A 231 -26.54 30.29 10.62
CA PRO A 231 -25.45 30.10 9.67
C PRO A 231 -24.11 29.89 10.39
N PHE A 232 -23.19 29.16 9.74
CA PHE A 232 -21.81 29.01 10.20
C PHE A 232 -20.88 30.11 9.64
N TRP A 233 -21.20 30.64 8.46
CA TRP A 233 -20.29 31.42 7.64
C TRP A 233 -20.79 32.82 7.32
N LEU A 234 -22.08 33.08 7.49
CA LEU A 234 -22.71 34.37 7.21
C LEU A 234 -22.83 35.24 8.48
N VAL A 235 -22.61 36.54 8.31
CA VAL A 235 -22.68 37.56 9.37
C VAL A 235 -23.35 38.83 8.86
N GLY A 236 -23.83 39.67 9.77
CA GLY A 236 -24.44 40.96 9.46
C GLY A 236 -25.95 40.98 9.69
N PRO A 237 -26.58 42.17 9.64
CA PRO A 237 -28.02 42.32 9.79
C PRO A 237 -28.76 41.70 8.59
N ALA A 238 -30.04 41.35 8.76
CA ALA A 238 -30.85 40.68 7.73
C ALA A 238 -30.84 41.38 6.35
N GLU A 239 -30.70 42.71 6.35
CA GLU A 239 -30.69 43.55 5.13
C GLU A 239 -29.32 43.64 4.44
N ALA A 240 -28.23 43.24 5.12
CA ALA A 240 -26.85 43.33 4.62
C ALA A 240 -26.01 42.13 5.06
N VAL A 241 -26.56 40.92 4.91
CA VAL A 241 -25.86 39.67 5.22
C VAL A 241 -24.70 39.46 4.24
N VAL A 242 -23.51 39.18 4.76
CA VAL A 242 -22.29 38.94 3.97
C VAL A 242 -21.58 37.68 4.47
N LEU A 243 -20.67 37.15 3.66
CA LEU A 243 -19.74 36.12 4.13
C LEU A 243 -18.77 36.71 5.16
N SER A 244 -18.53 35.95 6.22
CA SER A 244 -17.58 36.30 7.26
C SER A 244 -16.14 36.20 6.79
N SER A 245 -15.24 36.86 7.52
CA SER A 245 -13.80 36.69 7.35
C SER A 245 -13.32 35.24 7.54
N LYS A 246 -14.10 34.39 8.25
CA LYS A 246 -13.82 32.95 8.35
C LYS A 246 -14.00 32.25 7.00
N ALA A 247 -15.01 32.63 6.22
CA ALA A 247 -15.22 32.07 4.88
C ALA A 247 -14.10 32.47 3.91
N ASP A 248 -13.58 33.69 4.02
CA ASP A 248 -12.40 34.14 3.26
C ASP A 248 -11.15 33.34 3.65
N ALA A 249 -10.94 33.11 4.95
CA ALA A 249 -9.84 32.28 5.46
C ALA A 249 -9.95 30.82 4.97
N LEU A 250 -11.15 30.26 4.90
CA LEU A 250 -11.40 28.95 4.31
C LEU A 250 -10.99 28.95 2.84
N ALA A 251 -11.49 29.90 2.04
CA ALA A 251 -11.16 30.00 0.63
C ALA A 251 -9.65 30.13 0.37
N ALA A 252 -8.95 30.92 1.18
CA ALA A 252 -7.49 31.03 1.14
C ALA A 252 -6.80 29.70 1.48
N THR A 253 -7.31 28.96 2.48
CA THR A 253 -6.78 27.64 2.85
C THR A 253 -6.99 26.62 1.73
N LEU A 254 -8.17 26.59 1.10
CA LEU A 254 -8.46 25.68 -0.02
C LEU A 254 -7.61 26.00 -1.26
N THR A 255 -7.30 27.27 -1.50
CA THR A 255 -6.43 27.71 -2.61
C THR A 255 -5.01 27.19 -2.45
N ASN A 256 -4.51 27.14 -1.22
CA ASN A 256 -3.17 26.64 -0.91
C ASN A 256 -3.17 25.15 -0.51
N ALA A 257 -4.26 24.42 -0.74
CA ALA A 257 -4.38 23.01 -0.39
C ALA A 257 -3.41 22.11 -1.18
N ASP A 258 -2.93 22.58 -2.32
CA ASP A 258 -1.91 21.91 -3.10
C ASP A 258 -0.65 21.67 -2.27
N ARG A 259 -0.26 22.56 -1.34
CA ARG A 259 0.91 22.40 -0.45
C ARG A 259 0.93 21.09 0.32
N ASP A 260 -0.25 20.52 0.55
CA ASP A 260 -0.48 19.27 1.25
C ASP A 260 -0.66 18.10 0.25
N GLY A 261 -0.49 18.33 -1.04
CA GLY A 261 -0.72 17.35 -2.10
C GLY A 261 -2.19 17.07 -2.38
N MET A 262 -3.08 18.02 -2.05
CA MET A 262 -4.50 17.95 -2.39
C MET A 262 -4.81 18.69 -3.69
N ASP A 263 -6.02 18.51 -4.21
CA ASP A 263 -6.49 19.18 -5.43
C ASP A 263 -7.27 20.45 -5.06
N PRO A 264 -6.67 21.66 -5.18
CA PRO A 264 -7.35 22.90 -4.84
C PRO A 264 -8.52 23.19 -5.78
N VAL A 265 -8.46 22.81 -7.07
CA VAL A 265 -9.52 23.07 -8.05
C VAL A 265 -10.79 22.33 -7.63
N ARG A 266 -10.65 21.05 -7.25
CA ARG A 266 -11.79 20.28 -6.74
C ARG A 266 -12.38 20.90 -5.48
N LEU A 267 -11.55 21.28 -4.50
CA LEU A 267 -12.02 21.84 -3.22
C LEU A 267 -12.70 23.21 -3.40
N ILE A 268 -12.11 24.10 -4.19
CA ILE A 268 -12.68 25.42 -4.50
C ILE A 268 -14.00 25.27 -5.27
N SER A 269 -14.15 24.24 -6.11
CA SER A 269 -15.39 24.01 -6.86
C SER A 269 -16.61 23.63 -5.99
N ALA A 270 -16.43 23.47 -4.67
CA ALA A 270 -17.50 23.32 -3.70
C ALA A 270 -17.92 24.65 -3.05
N LEU A 271 -17.10 25.71 -3.19
CA LEU A 271 -17.44 27.04 -2.67
C LEU A 271 -18.52 27.71 -3.54
N PRO A 272 -19.30 28.63 -2.94
CA PRO A 272 -20.27 29.45 -3.67
C PRO A 272 -19.59 30.34 -4.71
N GLN A 273 -20.26 30.55 -5.86
CA GLN A 273 -19.73 31.33 -6.97
C GLN A 273 -19.54 32.82 -6.63
N SER A 274 -20.51 33.44 -5.96
CA SER A 274 -20.39 34.81 -5.48
C SER A 274 -19.93 34.83 -4.03
N ARG A 275 -18.77 35.43 -3.77
CA ARG A 275 -18.17 35.54 -2.43
C ARG A 275 -18.02 36.98 -1.93
N LYS A 276 -18.35 37.96 -2.77
CA LYS A 276 -18.17 39.39 -2.46
C LYS A 276 -19.52 40.09 -2.42
N GLY A 277 -19.67 41.00 -1.47
CA GLY A 277 -20.87 41.82 -1.33
C GLY A 277 -22.02 41.10 -0.61
N PRO A 278 -23.20 41.75 -0.57
CA PRO A 278 -24.38 41.22 0.12
C PRO A 278 -24.89 39.91 -0.52
N VAL A 279 -25.29 38.97 0.34
CA VAL A 279 -25.91 37.69 -0.04
C VAL A 279 -27.43 37.83 0.06
N ALA A 280 -28.11 37.72 -1.08
CA ALA A 280 -29.57 37.79 -1.15
C ALA A 280 -30.22 36.71 -0.26
N ALA A 281 -31.33 37.05 0.42
CA ALA A 281 -32.01 36.16 1.37
C ALA A 281 -32.28 34.75 0.82
N ALA A 282 -32.74 34.66 -0.43
CA ALA A 282 -33.01 33.38 -1.10
C ALA A 282 -31.78 32.50 -1.31
N MET A 283 -30.57 33.07 -1.30
CA MET A 283 -29.30 32.37 -1.51
C MET A 283 -28.53 32.06 -0.21
N GLN A 284 -28.93 32.63 0.93
CA GLN A 284 -28.17 32.52 2.18
C GLN A 284 -27.98 31.07 2.62
N ALA A 285 -29.03 30.25 2.54
CA ALA A 285 -28.95 28.83 2.89
C ALA A 285 -27.99 28.06 1.97
N ASP A 286 -28.08 28.28 0.65
CA ASP A 286 -27.21 27.64 -0.33
C ASP A 286 -25.73 28.02 -0.12
N VAL A 287 -25.45 29.32 0.04
CA VAL A 287 -24.10 29.86 0.27
C VAL A 287 -23.48 29.30 1.55
N ASP A 288 -24.23 29.27 2.65
CA ASP A 288 -23.74 28.75 3.93
C ASP A 288 -23.47 27.24 3.86
N VAL A 289 -24.39 26.46 3.27
CA VAL A 289 -24.26 25.00 3.11
C VAL A 289 -23.10 24.63 2.18
N GLN A 290 -22.92 25.32 1.06
CA GLN A 290 -21.79 25.10 0.15
C GLN A 290 -20.44 25.41 0.81
N THR A 291 -20.39 26.48 1.62
CA THR A 291 -19.17 26.82 2.39
C THR A 291 -18.86 25.75 3.43
N SER A 292 -19.88 25.25 4.14
CA SER A 292 -19.77 24.11 5.07
C SER A 292 -19.32 22.83 4.37
N LEU A 293 -19.85 22.56 3.18
CA LEU A 293 -19.43 21.43 2.35
C LEU A 293 -17.96 21.52 1.97
N ALA A 294 -17.48 22.70 1.56
CA ALA A 294 -16.08 22.90 1.17
C ALA A 294 -15.13 22.66 2.35
N ALA A 295 -15.48 23.12 3.56
CA ALA A 295 -14.72 22.86 4.78
C ALA A 295 -14.68 21.36 5.13
N PHE A 296 -15.82 20.68 5.06
CA PHE A 296 -15.89 19.23 5.27
C PHE A 296 -15.07 18.45 4.23
N LEU A 297 -15.16 18.80 2.95
CA LEU A 297 -14.43 18.12 1.89
C LEU A 297 -12.91 18.21 2.11
N TYR A 298 -12.40 19.35 2.61
CA TYR A 298 -11.00 19.44 3.00
C TYR A 298 -10.66 18.42 4.10
N ALA A 299 -11.42 18.39 5.19
CA ALA A 299 -11.15 17.51 6.32
C ALA A 299 -11.28 16.02 5.93
N ARG A 300 -12.30 15.69 5.15
CA ARG A 300 -12.52 14.36 4.59
C ARG A 300 -11.35 13.92 3.70
N ASP A 301 -10.93 14.79 2.79
CA ASP A 301 -9.84 14.49 1.86
C ASP A 301 -8.49 14.38 2.59
N ALA A 302 -8.24 15.22 3.60
CA ALA A 302 -7.05 15.15 4.47
C ALA A 302 -6.94 13.83 5.25
N ARG A 303 -8.07 13.12 5.43
CA ARG A 303 -8.17 11.79 6.04
C ARG A 303 -8.42 10.66 5.04
N GLY A 304 -8.08 10.89 3.76
CA GLY A 304 -8.04 9.86 2.73
C GLY A 304 -9.39 9.56 2.07
N GLY A 305 -10.44 10.33 2.37
CA GLY A 305 -11.79 10.12 1.82
C GLY A 305 -11.95 10.45 0.34
N ARG A 306 -10.88 10.85 -0.37
CA ARG A 306 -10.87 11.02 -1.83
C ARG A 306 -11.01 9.71 -2.56
N LEU A 307 -10.39 8.66 -2.00
CA LEU A 307 -10.29 7.35 -2.59
C LEU A 307 -10.84 6.31 -1.62
N GLU A 308 -11.34 5.21 -2.18
CA GLU A 308 -11.68 4.02 -1.41
C GLU A 308 -10.60 2.98 -1.70
N PRO A 309 -9.63 2.76 -0.79
CA PRO A 309 -8.44 1.96 -1.08
C PRO A 309 -8.77 0.52 -1.54
N SER A 310 -9.82 -0.07 -0.97
CA SER A 310 -10.31 -1.41 -1.32
C SER A 310 -10.78 -1.54 -2.77
N ARG A 311 -11.21 -0.44 -3.42
CA ARG A 311 -11.57 -0.41 -4.84
C ARG A 311 -10.36 -0.39 -5.78
N LEU A 312 -9.19 0.02 -5.29
CA LEU A 312 -7.94 -0.01 -6.06
C LEU A 312 -7.27 -1.38 -5.98
N SER A 313 -7.45 -2.08 -4.86
CA SER A 313 -7.01 -3.45 -4.65
C SER A 313 -7.77 -4.07 -3.47
N ALA A 314 -8.29 -5.29 -3.65
CA ALA A 314 -8.92 -6.04 -2.55
C ALA A 314 -7.96 -6.30 -1.37
N LEU A 315 -6.65 -6.25 -1.62
CA LEU A 315 -5.60 -6.42 -0.61
C LEU A 315 -5.20 -5.10 0.07
N MET A 316 -5.83 -3.98 -0.26
CA MET A 316 -5.55 -2.68 0.34
C MET A 316 -6.75 -2.25 1.17
N THR A 317 -6.72 -2.58 2.46
CA THR A 317 -7.86 -2.42 3.37
C THR A 317 -7.50 -1.63 4.63
N PRO A 318 -6.87 -0.45 4.54
CA PRO A 318 -6.73 0.43 5.68
C PRO A 318 -8.10 0.91 6.17
N LYS A 319 -8.25 1.10 7.47
CA LYS A 319 -9.42 1.75 8.07
C LYS A 319 -9.17 3.25 8.10
N LEU A 320 -9.99 4.01 7.37
CA LEU A 320 -9.86 5.47 7.27
C LEU A 320 -10.57 6.16 8.45
N ASP A 321 -9.89 7.08 9.15
CA ASP A 321 -10.52 7.90 10.20
C ASP A 321 -11.07 9.20 9.59
N ILE A 322 -12.18 9.08 8.86
CA ILE A 322 -12.87 10.23 8.25
C ILE A 322 -13.75 10.90 9.33
N PRO A 323 -13.57 12.21 9.61
CA PRO A 323 -14.39 12.93 10.58
C PRO A 323 -15.81 13.12 10.04
N SER A 324 -16.80 13.26 10.93
CA SER A 324 -18.16 13.60 10.52
C SER A 324 -18.27 15.09 10.16
N PRO A 325 -19.21 15.49 9.27
CA PRO A 325 -19.46 16.92 9.03
C PRO A 325 -19.81 17.70 10.30
N ALA A 326 -20.56 17.08 11.23
CA ALA A 326 -20.88 17.69 12.52
C ALA A 326 -19.63 18.03 13.33
N GLU A 327 -18.71 17.07 13.47
CA GLU A 327 -17.44 17.27 14.18
C GLU A 327 -16.61 18.40 13.55
N VAL A 328 -16.51 18.42 12.21
CA VAL A 328 -15.74 19.45 11.49
C VAL A 328 -16.35 20.83 11.69
N LEU A 329 -17.66 20.97 11.51
CA LEU A 329 -18.36 22.26 11.61
C LEU A 329 -18.41 22.77 13.06
N GLU A 330 -18.59 21.87 14.04
CA GLU A 330 -18.50 22.21 15.46
C GLU A 330 -17.11 22.76 15.80
N ARG A 331 -16.04 22.05 15.39
CA ARG A 331 -14.67 22.47 15.64
C ARG A 331 -14.33 23.82 14.99
N LEU A 332 -14.87 24.10 13.81
CA LEU A 332 -14.66 25.38 13.12
C LEU A 332 -15.49 26.52 13.70
N SER A 333 -16.65 26.23 14.29
CA SER A 333 -17.57 27.26 14.81
C SER A 333 -16.93 28.10 15.93
N GLY A 334 -16.14 27.47 16.82
CA GLY A 334 -15.49 28.12 17.95
C GLY A 334 -14.19 28.87 17.62
N VAL A 335 -13.81 28.98 16.35
CA VAL A 335 -12.48 29.44 15.94
C VAL A 335 -12.55 30.72 15.14
N GLU A 336 -11.73 31.71 15.48
CA GLU A 336 -11.59 32.95 14.72
C GLU A 336 -10.92 32.75 13.36
N ALA A 337 -11.11 33.67 12.41
CA ALA A 337 -10.58 33.56 11.04
C ALA A 337 -9.07 33.23 10.99
N ARG A 338 -8.27 33.84 11.88
CA ARG A 338 -6.83 33.59 12.00
C ARG A 338 -6.45 32.16 12.40
N GLY A 339 -7.33 31.43 13.08
CA GLY A 339 -7.08 30.07 13.59
C GLY A 339 -7.62 28.97 12.65
N LEU A 340 -8.45 29.32 11.68
CA LEU A 340 -9.15 28.36 10.82
C LEU A 340 -8.18 27.45 10.03
N ALA A 341 -7.13 28.05 9.45
CA ALA A 341 -6.14 27.29 8.68
C ALA A 341 -5.44 26.22 9.54
N ALA A 342 -5.10 26.55 10.79
CA ALA A 342 -4.45 25.62 11.73
C ALA A 342 -5.38 24.47 12.12
N VAL A 343 -6.67 24.73 12.29
CA VAL A 343 -7.67 23.69 12.59
C VAL A 343 -7.83 22.73 11.42
N LEU A 344 -7.94 23.25 10.20
CA LEU A 344 -8.01 22.42 9.00
C LEU A 344 -6.72 21.61 8.81
N GLU A 345 -5.55 22.25 8.95
CA GLU A 345 -4.25 21.57 8.87
C GLU A 345 -4.09 20.45 9.90
N GLY A 346 -4.75 20.56 11.06
CA GLY A 346 -4.81 19.50 12.06
C GLY A 346 -5.46 18.19 11.58
N TYR A 347 -6.24 18.20 10.49
CA TYR A 347 -6.77 16.98 9.87
C TYR A 347 -5.75 16.26 8.97
N GLN A 348 -4.70 16.94 8.50
CA GLN A 348 -3.64 16.26 7.76
C GLN A 348 -2.90 15.25 8.65
N PRO A 349 -2.25 14.23 8.09
CA PRO A 349 -1.39 13.34 8.87
C PRO A 349 -0.31 14.14 9.63
N GLN A 350 -0.21 13.92 10.94
CA GLN A 350 0.78 14.60 11.78
C GLN A 350 2.08 13.79 11.93
N HIS A 351 2.17 12.65 11.24
CA HIS A 351 3.30 11.74 11.29
C HIS A 351 4.58 12.41 10.77
N PRO A 352 5.75 12.19 11.42
CA PRO A 352 7.02 12.78 10.97
C PRO A 352 7.34 12.52 9.49
N GLY A 353 7.05 11.31 9.01
CA GLY A 353 7.26 10.94 7.61
C GLY A 353 6.39 11.72 6.62
N TYR A 354 5.14 12.05 6.98
CA TYR A 354 4.28 12.90 6.15
C TYR A 354 4.81 14.34 6.12
N GLN A 355 5.17 14.90 7.27
CA GLN A 355 5.68 16.28 7.36
C GLN A 355 7.00 16.44 6.59
N ALA A 356 7.88 15.44 6.66
CA ALA A 356 9.11 15.41 5.89
C ALA A 356 8.83 15.35 4.38
N LEU A 357 7.88 14.51 3.95
CA LEU A 357 7.47 14.40 2.55
C LEU A 357 6.80 15.69 2.04
N ARG A 358 5.96 16.33 2.85
CA ARG A 358 5.35 17.64 2.55
C ARG A 358 6.42 18.72 2.34
N LYS A 359 7.44 18.76 3.20
CA LYS A 359 8.59 19.67 3.04
C LYS A 359 9.36 19.39 1.75
N ALA A 360 9.59 18.12 1.42
CA ALA A 360 10.24 17.72 0.17
C ALA A 360 9.41 18.08 -1.07
N LEU A 361 8.08 17.94 -1.00
CA LEU A 361 7.16 18.36 -2.06
C LEU A 361 7.26 19.86 -2.33
N GLY A 362 7.29 20.69 -1.27
CA GLY A 362 7.46 22.14 -1.40
C GLY A 362 8.74 22.51 -2.16
N LYS A 363 9.89 21.93 -1.75
CA LYS A 363 11.17 22.12 -2.46
C LYS A 363 11.08 21.70 -3.94
N LEU A 364 10.49 20.53 -4.22
CA LEU A 364 10.35 20.05 -5.59
C LEU A 364 9.51 20.99 -6.46
N ARG A 365 8.46 21.58 -5.89
CA ARG A 365 7.63 22.56 -6.61
C ARG A 365 8.35 23.88 -6.84
N GLU A 366 9.13 24.35 -5.88
CA GLU A 366 10.00 25.52 -6.08
C GLU A 366 11.00 25.27 -7.22
N GLU A 367 11.60 24.08 -7.27
CA GLU A 367 12.50 23.67 -8.36
C GLU A 367 11.78 23.59 -9.72
N LEU A 368 10.53 23.12 -9.75
CA LEU A 368 9.70 23.04 -10.97
C LEU A 368 9.17 24.40 -11.43
N ALA A 369 8.91 25.32 -10.50
CA ALA A 369 8.41 26.67 -10.77
C ALA A 369 9.55 27.66 -11.10
N ALA A 370 10.78 27.35 -10.69
CA ALA A 370 11.94 28.14 -11.06
C ALA A 370 12.00 28.22 -12.60
N PRO A 371 12.14 29.43 -13.18
CA PRO A 371 12.32 29.56 -14.62
C PRO A 371 13.52 28.69 -15.00
N VAL A 372 13.31 27.77 -15.94
CA VAL A 372 14.41 26.99 -16.51
C VAL A 372 15.37 28.01 -17.09
N LEU A 373 16.42 28.32 -16.35
CA LEU A 373 17.51 29.11 -16.88
C LEU A 373 18.02 28.30 -18.06
N THR A 374 17.71 28.75 -19.27
CA THR A 374 18.37 28.32 -20.51
C THR A 374 19.79 28.88 -20.47
N GLY A 375 20.57 28.45 -19.48
CA GLY A 375 21.96 28.76 -19.31
C GLY A 375 22.77 27.67 -19.98
N SER A 376 23.48 28.07 -21.04
CA SER A 376 24.56 27.27 -21.61
C SER A 376 25.51 26.84 -20.47
N VAL A 377 25.77 25.55 -20.35
CA VAL A 377 26.66 25.03 -19.30
C VAL A 377 28.10 25.14 -19.82
N ALA A 378 28.86 26.08 -19.28
CA ALA A 378 30.31 26.04 -19.32
C ALA A 378 30.83 25.16 -18.16
N GLY A 379 31.73 24.22 -18.45
CA GLY A 379 32.70 23.73 -17.45
C GLY A 379 32.43 22.37 -16.79
N VAL A 380 32.22 21.31 -17.56
CA VAL A 380 32.54 19.94 -17.10
C VAL A 380 33.72 19.43 -17.92
N GLU A 381 34.83 19.11 -17.25
CA GLU A 381 36.06 18.60 -17.86
C GLU A 381 35.82 17.23 -18.54
N GLY A 382 36.09 17.15 -19.85
CA GLY A 382 36.35 15.90 -20.56
C GLY A 382 35.65 15.67 -21.90
N ALA A 383 34.52 16.30 -22.20
CA ALA A 383 33.95 16.39 -23.55
C ALA A 383 32.88 17.51 -23.62
N PRO A 384 32.90 18.38 -24.65
CA PRO A 384 31.87 19.41 -24.81
C PRO A 384 30.53 18.76 -25.18
N HIS A 385 29.56 18.80 -24.26
CA HIS A 385 28.15 18.62 -24.59
C HIS A 385 27.79 19.71 -25.63
N PRO A 386 27.39 19.38 -26.87
CA PRO A 386 27.20 20.43 -27.86
C PRO A 386 25.84 21.08 -27.62
N THR A 387 25.87 22.16 -26.86
CA THR A 387 25.01 23.34 -27.05
C THR A 387 25.35 24.08 -28.35
N GLY A 388 25.94 23.40 -29.34
CA GLY A 388 26.04 23.90 -30.70
C GLY A 388 24.63 24.19 -31.19
N THR A 389 24.37 25.44 -31.55
CA THR A 389 23.07 25.89 -32.04
C THR A 389 22.80 25.14 -33.35
N LEU A 390 22.11 24.01 -33.27
CA LEU A 390 21.63 23.32 -34.45
C LEU A 390 20.52 24.17 -35.07
N PRO A 391 20.44 24.29 -36.40
CA PRO A 391 19.34 24.96 -37.04
C PRO A 391 17.99 24.41 -36.55
N ALA A 392 16.98 25.27 -36.42
CA ALA A 392 15.62 24.79 -36.21
C ALA A 392 15.30 23.76 -37.29
N ASN A 393 14.67 22.65 -36.90
CA ASN A 393 14.26 21.58 -37.80
C ASN A 393 15.40 20.90 -38.59
N TRP A 394 16.62 20.86 -38.06
CA TRP A 394 17.77 20.22 -38.74
C TRP A 394 17.58 18.72 -39.08
N LEU A 395 16.57 18.05 -38.48
CA LEU A 395 16.16 16.66 -38.77
C LEU A 395 14.89 16.57 -39.63
N GLU A 396 14.34 17.68 -40.11
CA GLU A 396 13.14 17.69 -40.97
C GLU A 396 13.40 17.02 -42.33
N GLY A 397 12.35 16.41 -42.90
CA GLY A 397 12.45 15.54 -44.08
C GLY A 397 12.34 14.04 -43.79
N GLU A 398 12.69 13.20 -44.76
CA GLU A 398 12.58 11.73 -44.69
C GLU A 398 13.34 11.14 -43.50
N ALA A 399 12.91 9.96 -43.02
CA ALA A 399 13.54 9.30 -41.89
C ALA A 399 14.95 8.81 -42.27
N LEU A 400 15.97 9.23 -41.51
CA LEU A 400 17.32 8.73 -41.68
C LEU A 400 17.34 7.22 -41.37
N ALA A 401 17.98 6.45 -42.24
CA ALA A 401 18.10 5.01 -42.12
C ALA A 401 19.58 4.59 -42.03
N PRO A 402 19.89 3.53 -41.25
CA PRO A 402 21.24 2.95 -41.22
C PRO A 402 21.75 2.58 -42.62
N ASN A 403 23.05 2.73 -42.83
CA ASN A 403 23.76 2.46 -44.09
C ASN A 403 23.31 3.32 -45.30
N LYS A 404 22.56 4.41 -45.08
CA LYS A 404 22.26 5.40 -46.12
C LYS A 404 23.06 6.68 -45.90
N ALA A 405 23.43 7.32 -47.00
CA ALA A 405 24.03 8.64 -46.96
C ALA A 405 22.95 9.72 -46.82
N ASP A 406 23.17 10.69 -45.93
CA ASP A 406 22.26 11.81 -45.70
C ASP A 406 23.05 13.06 -45.23
N PRO A 407 22.82 14.25 -45.80
CA PRO A 407 23.54 15.47 -45.43
C PRO A 407 23.33 15.90 -43.98
N ARG A 408 22.34 15.34 -43.27
CA ARG A 408 22.07 15.63 -41.85
C ARG A 408 22.91 14.78 -40.88
N VAL A 409 23.64 13.77 -41.37
CA VAL A 409 24.48 12.88 -40.54
C VAL A 409 25.54 13.63 -39.72
N PRO A 410 26.28 14.61 -40.26
CA PRO A 410 27.23 15.39 -39.48
C PRO A 410 26.60 16.11 -38.28
N MET A 411 25.39 16.65 -38.45
CA MET A 411 24.63 17.31 -37.38
C MET A 411 24.14 16.32 -36.32
N LEU A 412 23.78 15.10 -36.73
CA LEU A 412 23.40 14.03 -35.80
C LEU A 412 24.59 13.55 -34.97
N ARG A 413 25.75 13.37 -35.61
CA ARG A 413 27.01 13.07 -34.92
C ARG A 413 27.35 14.16 -33.91
N LEU A 414 27.22 15.43 -34.31
CA LEU A 414 27.39 16.56 -33.39
C LEU A 414 26.42 16.45 -32.21
N ARG A 415 25.10 16.31 -32.42
CA ARG A 415 24.09 16.22 -31.34
C ARG A 415 24.41 15.15 -30.31
N LEU A 416 24.95 14.02 -30.76
CA LEU A 416 25.28 12.85 -29.94
C LEU A 416 26.68 12.92 -29.29
N GLY A 417 27.40 14.03 -29.45
CA GLY A 417 28.75 14.21 -28.91
C GLY A 417 29.80 13.32 -29.59
N MET A 418 29.54 12.89 -30.84
CA MET A 418 30.47 12.10 -31.64
C MET A 418 31.40 12.99 -32.47
N THR A 419 32.55 12.45 -32.86
CA THR A 419 33.44 13.10 -33.82
C THR A 419 32.70 13.35 -35.14
N VAL A 420 32.61 14.62 -35.54
CA VAL A 420 32.03 15.04 -36.82
C VAL A 420 33.00 14.66 -37.92
N SER A 421 32.54 13.86 -38.89
CA SER A 421 33.30 13.50 -40.08
C SER A 421 32.69 14.16 -41.32
N ALA A 422 33.48 14.32 -42.38
CA ALA A 422 32.98 14.78 -43.68
C ALA A 422 32.08 13.74 -44.39
N SER A 423 31.91 12.55 -43.80
CA SER A 423 31.06 11.50 -44.33
C SER A 423 29.60 11.78 -44.00
N ASN A 424 28.75 11.68 -45.01
CA ASN A 424 27.30 11.72 -44.86
C ASN A 424 26.72 10.33 -44.55
N LEU A 425 27.54 9.29 -44.37
CA LEU A 425 27.05 7.93 -44.18
C LEU A 425 26.54 7.69 -42.75
N TYR A 426 25.32 7.19 -42.62
CA TYR A 426 24.79 6.67 -41.36
C TYR A 426 25.40 5.29 -41.05
N ASP A 427 26.65 5.28 -40.61
CA ASP A 427 27.41 4.08 -40.30
C ASP A 427 27.03 3.38 -38.98
N ALA A 428 27.69 2.25 -38.71
CA ALA A 428 27.43 1.41 -37.55
C ALA A 428 27.75 2.10 -36.22
N GLU A 429 28.75 2.98 -36.19
CA GLU A 429 29.14 3.75 -35.00
C GLU A 429 28.01 4.71 -34.61
N LEU A 430 27.51 5.48 -35.58
CA LEU A 430 26.39 6.38 -35.39
C LEU A 430 25.11 5.63 -35.01
N GLN A 431 24.89 4.45 -35.58
CA GLN A 431 23.74 3.62 -35.23
C GLN A 431 23.77 3.20 -33.75
N ASN A 432 24.95 2.83 -33.24
CA ASN A 432 25.10 2.45 -31.83
C ASN A 432 24.91 3.64 -30.89
N ALA A 433 25.41 4.83 -31.26
CA ALA A 433 25.17 6.06 -30.51
C ALA A 433 23.67 6.42 -30.45
N VAL A 434 22.94 6.28 -31.57
CA VAL A 434 21.47 6.50 -31.57
C VAL A 434 20.74 5.47 -30.71
N LYS A 435 21.15 4.19 -30.71
CA LYS A 435 20.58 3.18 -29.80
C LYS A 435 20.83 3.53 -28.33
N ALA A 436 22.01 4.05 -28.00
CA ALA A 436 22.35 4.49 -26.65
C ALA A 436 21.50 5.70 -26.22
N PHE A 437 21.40 6.72 -27.08
CA PHE A 437 20.50 7.87 -26.88
C PHE A 437 19.05 7.45 -26.67
N GLN A 438 18.55 6.54 -27.52
CA GLN A 438 17.20 6.01 -27.39
C GLN A 438 16.98 5.37 -26.02
N ARG A 439 17.89 4.51 -25.56
CA ARG A 439 17.79 3.89 -24.23
C ARG A 439 17.86 4.92 -23.10
N ALA A 440 18.69 5.95 -23.23
CA ALA A 440 18.79 7.03 -22.25
C ALA A 440 17.48 7.84 -22.11
N ASN A 441 16.65 7.85 -23.15
CA ASN A 441 15.37 8.57 -23.23
C ASN A 441 14.14 7.65 -23.18
N ASP A 442 14.28 6.42 -22.66
CA ASP A 442 13.21 5.40 -22.61
C ASP A 442 12.56 5.06 -23.97
N LEU A 443 13.29 5.25 -25.06
CA LEU A 443 12.89 4.85 -26.40
C LEU A 443 13.46 3.47 -26.74
N THR A 444 12.81 2.77 -27.67
CA THR A 444 13.30 1.49 -28.17
C THR A 444 14.65 1.69 -28.86
N GLY A 445 15.72 1.10 -28.31
CA GLY A 445 17.10 1.19 -28.81
C GLY A 445 17.33 0.38 -30.10
N ASN A 446 16.64 0.72 -31.17
CA ASN A 446 16.69 0.05 -32.47
C ASN A 446 17.53 0.80 -33.52
N GLY A 447 18.00 2.01 -33.23
CA GLY A 447 18.82 2.83 -34.13
C GLY A 447 18.05 3.44 -35.29
N LYS A 448 16.71 3.35 -35.30
CA LYS A 448 15.84 4.00 -36.30
C LYS A 448 15.35 5.35 -35.77
N ILE A 449 15.45 6.40 -36.58
CA ILE A 449 14.97 7.74 -36.20
C ILE A 449 13.47 7.85 -36.46
N THR A 450 12.67 7.35 -35.51
CA THR A 450 11.20 7.52 -35.49
C THR A 450 10.82 8.97 -35.18
N PRO A 451 9.55 9.40 -35.39
CA PRO A 451 9.10 10.73 -34.97
C PRO A 451 9.36 11.03 -33.48
N LYS A 452 9.23 10.03 -32.60
CA LYS A 452 9.56 10.16 -31.16
C LYS A 452 11.06 10.35 -30.93
N THR A 453 11.90 9.60 -31.66
CA THR A 453 13.37 9.76 -31.60
C THR A 453 13.80 11.12 -32.13
N ARG A 454 13.17 11.61 -33.20
CA ARG A 454 13.40 12.95 -33.76
C ARG A 454 13.08 14.04 -32.75
N ALA A 455 11.87 14.02 -32.19
CA ALA A 455 11.45 14.99 -31.16
C ALA A 455 12.41 14.99 -29.95
N ALA A 456 12.90 13.82 -29.53
CA ALA A 456 13.89 13.72 -28.47
C ALA A 456 15.26 14.29 -28.89
N LEU A 457 15.74 14.02 -30.11
CA LEU A 457 17.01 14.54 -30.63
C LEU A 457 16.98 16.07 -30.81
N GLU A 458 15.83 16.62 -31.19
CA GLU A 458 15.58 18.06 -31.33
C GLU A 458 15.44 18.77 -29.98
N ASN A 459 15.09 18.04 -28.91
CA ASN A 459 15.06 18.59 -27.56
C ASN A 459 16.51 18.75 -27.02
N PRO A 460 16.99 19.98 -26.77
CA PRO A 460 18.36 20.22 -26.30
C PRO A 460 18.60 19.69 -24.87
N ASN A 461 17.52 19.46 -24.10
CA ASN A 461 17.58 18.95 -22.73
C ASN A 461 17.47 17.42 -22.63
N ALA A 462 17.27 16.71 -23.76
CA ALA A 462 17.18 15.26 -23.76
C ALA A 462 18.54 14.63 -23.40
N PRO A 463 18.60 13.73 -22.41
CA PRO A 463 19.81 13.02 -22.02
C PRO A 463 20.51 12.34 -23.21
N ILE A 464 21.82 12.45 -23.33
CA ILE A 464 22.57 11.72 -24.35
C ILE A 464 22.92 10.31 -23.87
N THR A 465 23.32 10.22 -22.61
CA THR A 465 23.64 8.97 -21.93
C THR A 465 22.71 8.72 -20.75
N LEU A 466 22.72 7.50 -20.21
CA LEU A 466 22.01 7.18 -18.97
C LEU A 466 22.53 7.99 -17.77
N ALA A 467 23.81 8.38 -17.77
CA ALA A 467 24.41 9.19 -16.71
C ALA A 467 23.89 10.64 -16.75
N ASP A 468 23.51 11.15 -17.93
CA ASP A 468 22.97 12.49 -18.09
C ASP A 468 21.48 12.59 -17.74
N ARG A 469 20.85 11.45 -17.43
CA ARG A 469 19.41 11.40 -17.19
C ARG A 469 19.06 12.08 -15.87
N LYS A 470 18.55 13.30 -15.98
CA LYS A 470 17.93 14.00 -14.86
C LYS A 470 16.66 13.24 -14.42
N PRO A 471 16.37 13.18 -13.11
CA PRO A 471 15.11 12.63 -12.63
C PRO A 471 13.94 13.35 -13.30
N ASP A 472 12.95 12.60 -13.78
CA ASP A 472 11.69 13.18 -14.22
C ASP A 472 11.00 13.79 -13.00
N ARG A 473 11.16 15.12 -12.85
CA ARG A 473 10.67 15.88 -11.71
C ARG A 473 9.15 15.86 -11.63
N GLN A 474 8.45 15.76 -12.76
CA GLN A 474 6.99 15.63 -12.78
C GLN A 474 6.56 14.23 -12.33
N ALA A 475 7.25 13.17 -12.79
CA ALA A 475 7.00 11.83 -12.28
C ALA A 475 7.33 11.71 -10.79
N GLN A 476 8.38 12.39 -10.33
CA GLN A 476 8.73 12.49 -8.91
C GLN A 476 7.63 13.20 -8.11
N LEU A 477 7.09 14.31 -8.63
CA LEU A 477 5.97 15.04 -8.04
C LEU A 477 4.77 14.10 -7.88
N ASN A 478 4.36 13.44 -8.97
CA ASN A 478 3.22 12.52 -8.97
C ASN A 478 3.43 11.34 -8.00
N ALA A 479 4.66 10.84 -7.89
CA ALA A 479 5.01 9.79 -6.91
C ALA A 479 4.97 10.30 -5.46
N MET A 480 5.43 11.53 -5.19
CA MET A 480 5.31 12.15 -3.86
C MET A 480 3.83 12.34 -3.48
N LEU A 481 3.01 12.90 -4.38
CA LEU A 481 1.57 13.09 -4.17
C LEU A 481 0.86 11.76 -3.88
N THR A 482 1.22 10.71 -4.61
CA THR A 482 0.72 9.35 -4.37
C THR A 482 1.06 8.83 -2.97
N ASN A 483 2.28 9.06 -2.50
CA ASN A 483 2.70 8.60 -1.17
C ASN A 483 2.15 9.50 -0.05
N MET A 484 1.91 10.79 -0.30
CA MET A 484 1.16 11.65 0.62
C MET A 484 -0.28 11.16 0.80
N GLU A 485 -0.94 10.70 -0.27
CA GLU A 485 -2.28 10.09 -0.16
C GLU A 485 -2.26 8.83 0.71
N ARG A 486 -1.21 8.00 0.61
CA ARG A 486 -1.07 6.80 1.45
C ARG A 486 -0.90 7.10 2.93
N TRP A 487 -0.21 8.20 3.27
CA TRP A 487 -0.12 8.66 4.66
C TRP A 487 -1.49 8.98 5.26
N ARG A 488 -2.45 9.44 4.44
CA ARG A 488 -3.82 9.73 4.88
C ARG A 488 -4.65 8.48 5.19
N TRP A 489 -4.21 7.33 4.72
CA TRP A 489 -4.88 6.06 5.00
C TRP A 489 -4.42 5.40 6.28
N LEU A 490 -3.35 5.92 6.91
CA LEU A 490 -2.91 5.45 8.20
C LEU A 490 -3.76 6.05 9.32
N PRO A 491 -3.87 5.35 10.47
CA PRO A 491 -4.48 5.90 11.67
C PRO A 491 -3.88 7.26 12.05
N SER A 492 -4.67 8.14 12.68
CA SER A 492 -4.17 9.42 13.21
C SER A 492 -3.06 9.22 14.24
N ASP A 493 -3.14 8.14 15.01
CA ASP A 493 -2.14 7.69 15.96
C ASP A 493 -1.67 6.28 15.60
N LEU A 494 -0.38 6.13 15.30
CA LEU A 494 0.25 4.82 15.04
C LEU A 494 0.52 4.05 16.35
N GLY A 495 0.35 4.70 17.50
CA GLY A 495 0.74 4.21 18.80
C GLY A 495 2.20 4.56 19.11
N LYS A 496 2.47 4.86 20.37
CA LYS A 496 3.83 5.20 20.83
C LYS A 496 4.83 4.09 20.59
N PHE A 497 4.41 2.83 20.74
CA PHE A 497 5.22 1.64 20.50
C PHE A 497 4.53 0.76 19.45
N HIS A 498 5.09 0.65 18.24
CA HIS A 498 4.46 -0.04 17.12
C HIS A 498 5.45 -0.71 16.16
N VAL A 499 4.95 -1.66 15.37
CA VAL A 499 5.65 -2.28 14.26
C VAL A 499 5.23 -1.62 12.95
N PHE A 500 6.21 -1.20 12.16
CA PHE A 500 6.00 -0.57 10.86
C PHE A 500 6.72 -1.37 9.77
N VAL A 501 5.97 -1.99 8.86
CA VAL A 501 6.53 -2.73 7.73
C VAL A 501 6.29 -1.92 6.46
N ASN A 502 7.36 -1.53 5.77
CA ASN A 502 7.26 -0.91 4.46
C ASN A 502 7.53 -1.95 3.38
N VAL A 503 6.46 -2.39 2.70
CA VAL A 503 6.50 -3.54 1.78
C VAL A 503 7.45 -3.32 0.59
N PRO A 504 7.41 -2.20 -0.16
CA PRO A 504 8.37 -1.92 -1.24
C PRO A 504 9.82 -1.73 -0.80
N ASP A 505 10.05 -1.36 0.46
CA ASP A 505 11.40 -1.15 1.03
C ASP A 505 11.97 -2.45 1.62
N PHE A 506 11.15 -3.50 1.74
CA PHE A 506 11.53 -4.78 2.33
C PHE A 506 12.17 -4.63 3.73
N GLN A 507 11.66 -3.69 4.52
CA GLN A 507 12.10 -3.40 5.88
C GLN A 507 10.94 -3.47 6.88
N LEU A 508 11.26 -3.94 8.08
CA LEU A 508 10.45 -3.83 9.27
C LEU A 508 11.19 -2.97 10.28
N LYS A 509 10.47 -2.02 10.88
CA LYS A 509 10.93 -1.17 11.98
C LYS A 509 10.05 -1.38 13.20
N VAL A 510 10.66 -1.37 14.38
CA VAL A 510 9.94 -1.16 15.65
C VAL A 510 10.22 0.28 16.05
N VAL A 511 9.15 1.03 16.29
CA VAL A 511 9.21 2.45 16.61
C VAL A 511 8.70 2.63 18.03
N ALA A 512 9.46 3.38 18.85
CA ALA A 512 9.09 3.79 20.20
C ALA A 512 9.24 5.32 20.30
N ASP A 513 8.16 6.03 20.64
CA ASP A 513 8.14 7.49 20.79
C ASP A 513 8.76 8.22 19.58
N ASN A 514 8.37 7.79 18.37
CA ASN A 514 8.89 8.25 17.07
C ASN A 514 10.38 7.95 16.77
N ALA A 515 11.08 7.22 17.64
CA ALA A 515 12.44 6.73 17.40
C ALA A 515 12.44 5.26 16.99
N ILE A 516 13.30 4.89 16.03
CA ILE A 516 13.46 3.50 15.59
C ILE A 516 14.34 2.77 16.62
N VAL A 517 13.76 1.81 17.34
CA VAL A 517 14.45 1.01 18.37
C VAL A 517 14.91 -0.35 17.86
N HIS A 518 14.37 -0.79 16.71
CA HIS A 518 14.81 -1.99 16.01
C HIS A 518 14.51 -1.87 14.52
N GLN A 519 15.40 -2.41 13.69
CA GLN A 519 15.18 -2.52 12.26
C GLN A 519 15.72 -3.85 11.74
N THR A 520 14.98 -4.47 10.83
CA THR A 520 15.35 -5.74 10.23
C THR A 520 14.80 -5.89 8.82
N ARG A 521 15.49 -6.70 8.00
CA ARG A 521 15.04 -7.01 6.64
C ARG A 521 13.84 -7.95 6.68
N VAL A 522 12.97 -7.81 5.68
CA VAL A 522 11.86 -8.74 5.48
C VAL A 522 11.80 -9.29 4.06
N ILE A 523 11.12 -10.42 3.90
CA ILE A 523 10.65 -10.97 2.63
C ILE A 523 9.12 -10.84 2.61
N VAL A 524 8.59 -10.32 1.51
CA VAL A 524 7.16 -10.04 1.32
C VAL A 524 6.61 -10.89 0.18
N GLY A 525 5.31 -10.75 -0.07
CA GLY A 525 4.58 -11.43 -1.11
C GLY A 525 5.14 -11.18 -2.51
N ARG A 526 5.02 -12.18 -3.39
CA ARG A 526 5.24 -11.97 -4.83
C ARG A 526 4.14 -11.10 -5.43
N PRO A 527 4.34 -10.53 -6.63
CA PRO A 527 3.30 -9.75 -7.32
C PRO A 527 1.97 -10.49 -7.55
N ASP A 528 1.98 -11.82 -7.66
CA ASP A 528 0.81 -12.69 -7.80
C ASP A 528 0.19 -13.13 -6.46
N THR A 529 0.92 -12.99 -5.36
CA THR A 529 0.49 -13.30 -3.98
C THR A 529 0.92 -12.19 -3.04
N GLN A 530 0.39 -11.00 -3.28
CA GLN A 530 0.84 -9.74 -2.68
C GLN A 530 0.63 -9.73 -1.17
N THR A 531 1.56 -9.09 -0.45
CA THR A 531 1.33 -8.73 0.95
C THR A 531 0.27 -7.62 1.02
N PRO A 532 -0.83 -7.83 1.77
CA PRO A 532 -1.88 -6.83 1.91
C PRO A 532 -1.44 -5.63 2.75
N ILE A 533 -2.11 -4.50 2.55
CA ILE A 533 -1.82 -3.19 3.15
C ILE A 533 -2.96 -2.84 4.11
N PHE A 534 -2.67 -2.84 5.41
CA PHE A 534 -3.63 -2.58 6.48
C PHE A 534 -2.90 -2.32 7.81
N SER A 535 -3.66 -1.94 8.84
CA SER A 535 -3.19 -1.82 10.21
C SER A 535 -4.01 -2.72 11.13
N ASP A 536 -3.35 -3.37 12.07
CA ASP A 536 -3.99 -4.22 13.09
C ASP A 536 -3.14 -4.24 14.37
N ARG A 537 -3.46 -5.11 15.34
CA ARG A 537 -2.72 -5.20 16.60
C ARG A 537 -2.25 -6.62 16.87
N MET A 538 -0.96 -6.76 17.17
CA MET A 538 -0.33 -8.00 17.59
C MET A 538 -0.80 -8.38 18.99
N GLU A 539 -1.21 -9.64 19.14
CA GLU A 539 -1.76 -10.16 20.39
C GLU A 539 -0.81 -11.12 21.09
N HIS A 540 -0.08 -11.94 20.32
CA HIS A 540 0.80 -12.94 20.88
C HIS A 540 1.86 -13.40 19.88
N LEU A 541 2.89 -14.05 20.42
CA LEU A 541 3.92 -14.74 19.67
C LEU A 541 3.80 -16.24 19.92
N ILE A 542 4.20 -17.05 18.96
CA ILE A 542 4.29 -18.50 19.09
C ILE A 542 5.73 -18.90 18.81
N VAL A 543 6.41 -19.42 19.84
CA VAL A 543 7.74 -20.04 19.71
C VAL A 543 7.56 -21.51 19.34
N ASN A 544 8.43 -21.98 18.44
CA ASN A 544 8.40 -23.32 17.87
C ASN A 544 7.02 -23.67 17.26
N PRO A 545 6.52 -22.84 16.32
CA PRO A 545 5.17 -22.96 15.80
C PRO A 545 5.01 -24.20 14.90
N SER A 546 3.85 -24.82 14.95
CA SER A 546 3.37 -25.65 13.85
C SER A 546 2.76 -24.80 12.74
N TRP A 547 2.74 -25.33 11.50
CA TRP A 547 2.17 -24.64 10.35
C TRP A 547 0.94 -25.38 9.82
N GLY A 548 -0.24 -24.80 10.02
CA GLY A 548 -1.42 -25.19 9.26
C GLY A 548 -1.35 -24.61 7.85
N VAL A 549 -1.29 -25.47 6.83
CA VAL A 549 -1.23 -25.04 5.43
C VAL A 549 -2.55 -24.37 5.04
N PRO A 550 -2.55 -23.09 4.60
CA PRO A 550 -3.77 -22.42 4.17
C PRO A 550 -4.46 -23.15 3.02
N ALA A 551 -5.80 -23.09 2.98
CA ALA A 551 -6.61 -23.79 1.98
C ALA A 551 -6.21 -23.47 0.52
N SER A 552 -5.79 -22.24 0.26
CA SER A 552 -5.31 -21.81 -1.06
C SER A 552 -4.02 -22.51 -1.48
N ILE A 553 -3.05 -22.65 -0.56
CA ILE A 553 -1.79 -23.36 -0.78
C ILE A 553 -2.03 -24.87 -0.87
N LEU A 554 -2.91 -25.39 -0.01
CA LEU A 554 -3.34 -26.78 -0.07
C LEU A 554 -3.89 -27.11 -1.47
N LYS A 555 -4.84 -26.32 -1.97
CA LYS A 555 -5.49 -26.54 -3.26
C LYS A 555 -4.54 -26.37 -4.45
N LYS A 556 -3.69 -25.34 -4.43
CA LYS A 556 -2.84 -24.99 -5.57
C LYS A 556 -1.51 -25.75 -5.63
N GLU A 557 -0.97 -26.16 -4.48
CA GLU A 557 0.37 -26.75 -4.43
C GLU A 557 0.42 -28.17 -3.89
N PHE A 558 -0.34 -28.49 -2.82
CA PHE A 558 -0.26 -29.80 -2.20
C PHE A 558 -1.15 -30.84 -2.89
N LEU A 559 -2.43 -30.53 -3.14
CA LEU A 559 -3.36 -31.49 -3.74
C LEU A 559 -2.89 -32.03 -5.11
N PRO A 560 -2.38 -31.21 -6.05
CA PRO A 560 -1.86 -31.74 -7.31
C PRO A 560 -0.66 -32.69 -7.12
N LYS A 561 0.21 -32.39 -6.16
CA LYS A 561 1.40 -33.21 -5.88
C LYS A 561 1.07 -34.49 -5.12
N MET A 562 0.07 -34.44 -4.24
CA MET A 562 -0.46 -35.61 -3.53
C MET A 562 -1.27 -36.53 -4.43
N ALA A 563 -1.95 -35.98 -5.45
CA ALA A 563 -2.62 -36.78 -6.47
C ALA A 563 -1.61 -37.56 -7.33
N ALA A 564 -0.43 -36.96 -7.60
CA ALA A 564 0.65 -37.63 -8.31
C ALA A 564 1.47 -38.60 -7.43
N ASP A 565 1.66 -38.29 -6.16
CA ASP A 565 2.37 -39.11 -5.16
C ASP A 565 1.61 -39.06 -3.82
N PRO A 566 0.80 -40.09 -3.48
CA PRO A 566 0.01 -40.12 -2.25
C PRO A 566 0.84 -39.91 -0.97
N ASP A 567 2.12 -40.30 -0.99
CA ASP A 567 3.04 -40.16 0.15
C ASP A 567 3.76 -38.80 0.17
N TYR A 568 3.48 -37.89 -0.78
CA TYR A 568 4.19 -36.62 -0.95
C TYR A 568 4.31 -35.81 0.36
N ALA A 569 3.21 -35.75 1.11
CA ALA A 569 3.12 -35.02 2.38
C ALA A 569 3.95 -35.70 3.47
N ALA A 570 3.79 -37.01 3.66
CA ALA A 570 4.48 -37.80 4.67
C ALA A 570 6.01 -37.80 4.44
N LYS A 571 6.46 -37.98 3.18
CA LYS A 571 7.88 -37.91 2.79
C LYS A 571 8.56 -36.58 3.15
N ARG A 572 7.77 -35.51 3.34
CA ARG A 572 8.25 -34.17 3.71
C ARG A 572 7.92 -33.80 5.15
N GLY A 573 7.47 -34.76 5.95
CA GLY A 573 7.16 -34.59 7.37
C GLY A 573 5.86 -33.82 7.64
N PHE A 574 4.98 -33.68 6.64
CA PHE A 574 3.66 -33.10 6.85
C PHE A 574 2.68 -34.15 7.36
N GLN A 575 1.82 -33.75 8.30
CA GLN A 575 0.72 -34.54 8.82
C GLN A 575 -0.55 -34.18 8.05
N VAL A 576 -1.23 -35.19 7.52
CA VAL A 576 -2.54 -35.03 6.88
C VAL A 576 -3.60 -35.33 7.92
N VAL A 577 -4.44 -34.36 8.22
CA VAL A 577 -5.55 -34.51 9.17
C VAL A 577 -6.85 -34.51 8.39
N ARG A 578 -7.67 -35.54 8.60
CA ARG A 578 -8.97 -35.68 7.96
C ARG A 578 -10.07 -35.37 8.97
N ASN A 579 -10.85 -34.33 8.69
CA ASN A 579 -11.98 -33.91 9.51
C ASN A 579 -13.26 -34.07 8.66
N GLY A 580 -13.89 -35.24 8.75
CA GLY A 580 -15.02 -35.61 7.90
C GLY A 580 -14.65 -35.59 6.42
N ASN A 581 -15.32 -34.71 5.65
CA ASN A 581 -15.06 -34.51 4.21
C ASN A 581 -13.95 -33.49 3.93
N SER A 582 -13.38 -32.85 4.96
CA SER A 582 -12.29 -31.88 4.80
C SER A 582 -10.94 -32.52 5.10
N ILE A 583 -9.93 -32.11 4.33
CA ILE A 583 -8.53 -32.48 4.54
C ILE A 583 -7.78 -31.20 4.91
N SER A 584 -6.98 -31.25 5.96
CA SER A 584 -6.02 -30.21 6.30
C SER A 584 -4.62 -30.81 6.40
N ILE A 585 -3.61 -29.97 6.13
CA ILE A 585 -2.21 -30.36 6.21
C ILE A 585 -1.55 -29.51 7.28
N ARG A 586 -0.84 -30.17 8.19
CA ARG A 586 -0.07 -29.54 9.26
C ARG A 586 1.40 -29.92 9.13
N GLN A 587 2.27 -28.92 9.12
CA GLN A 587 3.69 -29.13 9.34
C GLN A 587 3.97 -29.05 10.85
N PRO A 588 4.53 -30.08 11.48
CA PRO A 588 4.94 -30.01 12.88
C PRO A 588 6.10 -29.01 13.07
N PRO A 589 6.36 -28.56 14.30
CA PRO A 589 7.52 -27.73 14.60
C PRO A 589 8.84 -28.43 14.23
N GLY A 590 9.85 -27.67 13.82
CA GLY A 590 11.18 -28.20 13.50
C GLY A 590 11.96 -27.32 12.52
N GLU A 591 13.22 -27.67 12.26
CA GLU A 591 14.15 -26.86 11.44
C GLU A 591 13.67 -26.65 9.99
N ARG A 592 12.89 -27.59 9.46
CA ARG A 592 12.33 -27.52 8.10
C ARG A 592 10.95 -26.83 8.06
N ASN A 593 10.44 -26.38 9.20
CA ASN A 593 9.13 -25.75 9.26
C ASN A 593 9.12 -24.44 8.46
N ALA A 594 8.14 -24.25 7.58
CA ALA A 594 8.06 -23.08 6.71
C ALA A 594 7.94 -21.74 7.48
N LEU A 595 7.45 -21.79 8.73
CA LEU A 595 7.34 -20.66 9.65
C LEU A 595 8.57 -20.44 10.53
N GLY A 596 9.62 -21.26 10.38
CA GLY A 596 10.81 -21.23 11.23
C GLY A 596 10.48 -21.44 12.70
N PHE A 597 11.18 -20.74 13.59
CA PHE A 597 11.08 -20.95 15.03
C PHE A 597 10.18 -19.98 15.78
N ILE A 598 9.66 -18.94 15.12
CA ILE A 598 8.77 -17.99 15.78
C ILE A 598 7.78 -17.35 14.79
N LYS A 599 6.55 -17.17 15.26
CA LYS A 599 5.44 -16.56 14.52
C LYS A 599 4.83 -15.44 15.37
N PHE A 600 4.47 -14.33 14.75
CA PHE A 600 3.88 -13.16 15.40
C PHE A 600 2.45 -12.97 14.90
N ILE A 601 1.47 -13.02 15.81
CA ILE A 601 0.05 -13.07 15.48
C ILE A 601 -0.63 -11.75 15.75
N PHE A 602 -1.26 -11.20 14.71
CA PHE A 602 -2.18 -10.07 14.72
C PHE A 602 -3.39 -10.51 13.88
N PRO A 603 -4.47 -11.05 14.49
CA PRO A 603 -5.60 -11.62 13.76
C PRO A 603 -6.20 -10.62 12.76
N ASN A 604 -6.38 -11.02 11.51
CA ASN A 604 -6.85 -10.14 10.44
C ASN A 604 -7.58 -10.91 9.33
N GLN A 605 -8.37 -10.19 8.53
CA GLN A 605 -9.17 -10.76 7.43
C GLN A 605 -8.36 -11.41 6.29
N HIS A 606 -7.06 -11.12 6.19
CA HIS A 606 -6.20 -11.62 5.11
C HIS A 606 -5.44 -12.90 5.51
N SER A 607 -5.57 -13.35 6.76
CA SER A 607 -4.85 -14.51 7.30
C SER A 607 -3.32 -14.40 7.18
N VAL A 608 -2.77 -13.17 7.19
CA VAL A 608 -1.32 -12.93 7.13
C VAL A 608 -0.72 -12.71 8.52
N TYR A 609 0.57 -12.99 8.67
CA TYR A 609 1.31 -12.81 9.92
C TYR A 609 2.79 -12.54 9.62
N LEU A 610 3.55 -12.12 10.64
CA LEU A 610 5.01 -12.09 10.56
C LEU A 610 5.55 -13.43 11.07
N HIS A 611 6.62 -13.95 10.47
CA HIS A 611 7.21 -15.20 10.93
C HIS A 611 8.68 -15.36 10.53
N ASP A 612 9.39 -16.30 11.16
CA ASP A 612 10.73 -16.74 10.78
C ASP A 612 10.71 -17.60 9.51
N THR A 613 11.86 -17.98 8.99
CA THR A 613 11.95 -18.89 7.84
C THR A 613 13.26 -19.67 7.84
N PRO A 614 13.25 -20.94 7.40
CA PRO A 614 14.49 -21.71 7.22
C PRO A 614 15.33 -21.18 6.05
N ASN A 615 14.73 -20.48 5.09
CA ASN A 615 15.40 -19.99 3.88
C ASN A 615 16.07 -18.63 4.10
N ARG A 616 17.01 -18.54 5.05
CA ARG A 616 17.64 -17.26 5.44
C ARG A 616 18.48 -16.62 4.34
N SER A 617 19.03 -17.41 3.42
CA SER A 617 19.83 -16.89 2.30
C SER A 617 19.05 -15.92 1.41
N LEU A 618 17.72 -16.01 1.36
CA LEU A 618 16.88 -15.10 0.58
C LEU A 618 16.89 -13.64 1.09
N PHE A 619 17.34 -13.40 2.33
CA PHE A 619 17.42 -12.04 2.86
C PHE A 619 18.59 -11.24 2.27
N SER A 620 19.60 -11.88 1.65
CA SER A 620 20.69 -11.18 0.97
C SER A 620 20.31 -10.65 -0.41
N ALA A 621 19.16 -11.05 -0.96
CA ALA A 621 18.68 -10.51 -2.23
C ALA A 621 18.22 -9.06 -2.08
N ASP A 622 18.46 -8.24 -3.10
CA ASP A 622 17.95 -6.86 -3.17
C ASP A 622 16.43 -6.84 -3.31
N PHE A 623 15.92 -7.72 -4.17
CA PHE A 623 14.49 -7.91 -4.41
C PHE A 623 13.97 -9.08 -3.58
N ARG A 624 13.14 -8.80 -2.56
CA ARG A 624 12.71 -9.80 -1.56
C ARG A 624 11.21 -10.09 -1.58
N ALA A 625 10.61 -10.11 -2.77
CA ALA A 625 9.23 -10.52 -2.98
C ALA A 625 9.18 -12.02 -3.35
N PHE A 626 9.18 -12.90 -2.36
CA PHE A 626 9.23 -14.36 -2.55
C PHE A 626 8.12 -15.14 -1.83
N SER A 627 7.40 -14.51 -0.91
CA SER A 627 6.40 -15.19 -0.08
C SER A 627 5.02 -15.26 -0.76
N HIS A 628 4.09 -15.93 -0.08
CA HIS A 628 2.68 -16.05 -0.48
C HIS A 628 1.77 -15.03 0.23
N GLY A 629 2.32 -13.89 0.64
CA GLY A 629 1.58 -12.79 1.26
C GLY A 629 2.03 -12.47 2.68
N CYS A 630 2.35 -13.49 3.50
CA CYS A 630 2.93 -13.30 4.83
C CYS A 630 4.32 -12.65 4.77
N VAL A 631 4.74 -12.03 5.88
CA VAL A 631 6.02 -11.32 5.96
C VAL A 631 7.03 -12.17 6.72
N ARG A 632 8.12 -12.57 6.07
CA ARG A 632 9.21 -13.33 6.72
C ARG A 632 10.24 -12.35 7.29
N VAL A 633 10.72 -12.59 8.49
CA VAL A 633 11.58 -11.67 9.25
C VAL A 633 12.99 -12.24 9.40
N ASP A 634 14.01 -11.46 9.07
CA ASP A 634 15.43 -11.90 9.06
C ASP A 634 16.02 -12.10 10.45
N LYS A 635 15.64 -11.27 11.44
CA LYS A 635 16.09 -11.38 12.83
C LYS A 635 14.91 -11.51 13.79
N PRO A 636 14.20 -12.65 13.78
CA PRO A 636 12.92 -12.73 14.43
C PRO A 636 13.03 -12.90 15.95
N PHE A 637 14.09 -13.52 16.48
CA PHE A 637 14.31 -13.56 17.94
C PHE A 637 14.65 -12.17 18.51
N ALA A 638 15.51 -11.41 17.83
CA ALA A 638 15.80 -10.02 18.20
C ALA A 638 14.54 -9.15 18.12
N LEU A 639 13.69 -9.33 17.10
CA LEU A 639 12.39 -8.67 17.03
C LEU A 639 11.53 -9.05 18.25
N ALA A 640 11.43 -10.34 18.58
CA ALA A 640 10.62 -10.80 19.70
C ALA A 640 11.10 -10.27 21.05
N GLU A 641 12.41 -10.23 21.30
CA GLU A 641 12.97 -9.60 22.50
C GLU A 641 12.54 -8.13 22.59
N LYS A 642 12.61 -7.37 21.49
CA LYS A 642 12.20 -5.96 21.48
C LYS A 642 10.70 -5.78 21.70
N LEU A 643 9.86 -6.66 21.17
CA LEU A 643 8.41 -6.61 21.41
C LEU A 643 8.05 -7.05 22.82
N LEU A 644 8.82 -7.97 23.41
CA LEU A 644 8.59 -8.48 24.76
C LEU A 644 9.21 -7.58 25.85
N SER A 645 10.13 -6.67 25.52
CA SER A 645 10.72 -5.75 26.50
C SER A 645 9.70 -4.82 27.15
N VAL A 646 8.59 -4.52 26.48
CA VAL A 646 7.47 -3.74 27.02
C VAL A 646 6.39 -4.59 27.67
N SER A 647 6.58 -5.91 27.77
CA SER A 647 5.64 -6.84 28.42
C SER A 647 6.35 -7.75 29.43
N THR A 648 6.83 -8.92 29.01
CA THR A 648 7.41 -9.94 29.90
C THR A 648 8.90 -9.75 30.17
N GLY A 649 9.60 -8.97 29.35
CA GLY A 649 11.06 -8.78 29.46
C GLY A 649 11.90 -9.98 29.03
N LEU A 650 11.33 -10.95 28.32
CA LEU A 650 12.06 -12.15 27.88
C LEU A 650 13.17 -11.80 26.88
N SER A 651 14.38 -12.29 27.15
CA SER A 651 15.55 -12.10 26.30
C SER A 651 15.56 -13.03 25.09
N GLU A 652 16.34 -12.69 24.06
CA GLU A 652 16.55 -13.55 22.90
C GLU A 652 17.09 -14.93 23.31
N GLN A 653 17.99 -15.01 24.29
CA GLN A 653 18.53 -16.28 24.81
C GLN A 653 17.43 -17.15 25.44
N GLN A 654 16.55 -16.54 26.24
CA GLN A 654 15.44 -17.25 26.86
C GLN A 654 14.47 -17.80 25.80
N LEU A 655 14.12 -17.01 24.79
CA LEU A 655 13.25 -17.45 23.69
C LEU A 655 13.87 -18.60 22.90
N ARG A 656 15.17 -18.54 22.60
CA ARG A 656 15.88 -19.62 21.91
C ARG A 656 15.89 -20.91 22.73
N SER A 657 15.99 -20.83 24.06
CA SER A 657 15.94 -21.99 24.95
C SER A 657 14.59 -22.74 24.95
N MET A 658 13.53 -22.10 24.44
CA MET A 658 12.19 -22.70 24.32
C MET A 658 12.04 -23.53 23.03
N VAL A 659 12.92 -23.37 22.05
CA VAL A 659 12.89 -24.13 20.79
C VAL A 659 13.08 -25.63 21.08
N GLY A 660 12.29 -26.48 20.43
CA GLY A 660 12.33 -27.94 20.58
C GLY A 660 11.46 -28.50 21.71
N ARG A 661 10.95 -27.69 22.64
CA ARG A 661 10.14 -28.14 23.79
C ARG A 661 8.62 -28.18 23.52
N GLY A 662 8.23 -28.33 22.26
CA GLY A 662 6.86 -28.18 21.77
C GLY A 662 6.48 -26.72 21.48
N GLU A 663 5.25 -26.49 21.03
CA GLU A 663 4.74 -25.14 20.73
C GLU A 663 4.51 -24.35 22.03
N ARG A 664 4.84 -23.05 22.02
CA ARG A 664 4.65 -22.16 23.18
C ARG A 664 4.07 -20.82 22.74
N MET A 665 2.89 -20.49 23.26
CA MET A 665 2.29 -19.18 23.06
C MET A 665 2.73 -18.22 24.16
N ILE A 666 3.18 -17.03 23.78
CA ILE A 666 3.55 -15.93 24.68
C ILE A 666 2.59 -14.78 24.37
N LYS A 667 1.65 -14.52 25.27
CA LYS A 667 0.70 -13.41 25.14
C LYS A 667 1.39 -12.08 25.43
N LEU A 668 1.07 -11.06 24.64
CA LEU A 668 1.46 -9.69 24.93
C LEU A 668 0.50 -9.11 25.97
N GLN A 669 1.03 -8.33 26.92
CA GLN A 669 0.21 -7.63 27.91
C GLN A 669 -0.65 -6.56 27.23
N ASP A 670 -0.02 -5.72 26.42
CA ASP A 670 -0.70 -4.74 25.58
C ASP A 670 -0.61 -5.13 24.11
N LYS A 671 -1.71 -4.96 23.37
CA LYS A 671 -1.72 -5.25 21.93
C LYS A 671 -0.92 -4.20 21.16
N ILE A 672 0.16 -4.63 20.52
CA ILE A 672 1.11 -3.75 19.80
C ILE A 672 0.58 -3.46 18.39
N PRO A 673 0.36 -2.20 17.98
CA PRO A 673 -0.02 -1.88 16.61
C PRO A 673 1.00 -2.38 15.57
N VAL A 674 0.50 -2.94 14.47
CA VAL A 674 1.27 -3.41 13.32
C VAL A 674 0.70 -2.75 12.07
N HIS A 675 1.54 -1.99 11.38
CA HIS A 675 1.18 -1.29 10.14
C HIS A 675 1.91 -1.93 8.96
N LEU A 676 1.18 -2.66 8.10
CA LEU A 676 1.68 -3.11 6.81
C LEU A 676 1.40 -2.01 5.78
N THR A 677 2.46 -1.33 5.35
CA THR A 677 2.40 -0.11 4.56
C THR A 677 3.07 -0.28 3.20
N TYR A 678 2.81 0.66 2.29
CA TYR A 678 3.31 0.63 0.92
C TYR A 678 3.86 1.99 0.51
N PHE A 679 5.04 2.37 0.99
CA PHE A 679 5.66 3.65 0.62
C PHE A 679 6.77 3.43 -0.40
N THR A 680 6.54 3.93 -1.63
CA THR A 680 7.52 3.95 -2.72
C THR A 680 8.32 5.24 -2.76
N VAL A 681 7.85 6.29 -2.09
CA VAL A 681 8.59 7.53 -1.85
C VAL A 681 8.44 7.90 -0.38
N PHE A 682 9.56 8.12 0.28
CA PHE A 682 9.63 8.56 1.67
C PHE A 682 10.89 9.38 1.91
N VAL A 683 10.98 10.04 3.06
CA VAL A 683 12.19 10.77 3.46
C VAL A 683 12.89 9.95 4.54
N ASP A 684 14.19 9.73 4.38
CA ASP A 684 14.99 9.01 5.37
C ASP A 684 15.41 9.90 6.55
N GLU A 685 16.13 9.31 7.51
CA GLU A 685 16.63 9.98 8.72
C GLU A 685 17.62 11.11 8.41
N ASN A 686 18.26 11.09 7.23
CA ASN A 686 19.16 12.15 6.76
C ASN A 686 18.42 13.27 6.03
N GLY A 687 17.08 13.20 5.94
CA GLY A 687 16.26 14.17 5.22
C GLY A 687 16.30 14.01 3.70
N GLN A 688 16.82 12.90 3.18
CA GLN A 688 16.90 12.64 1.74
C GLN A 688 15.66 11.91 1.24
N VAL A 689 15.19 12.28 0.04
CA VAL A 689 14.07 11.60 -0.62
C VAL A 689 14.55 10.26 -1.16
N GLN A 690 13.99 9.20 -0.61
CA GLN A 690 14.19 7.83 -1.03
C GLN A 690 13.07 7.39 -1.97
N GLN A 691 13.43 6.70 -3.05
CA GLN A 691 12.48 6.09 -3.97
C GLN A 691 12.69 4.58 -4.06
N ARG A 692 11.60 3.84 -4.16
CA ARG A 692 11.54 2.39 -4.37
C ARG A 692 10.69 2.07 -5.58
N ARG A 693 10.88 0.85 -6.10
CA ARG A 693 10.06 0.34 -7.20
C ARG A 693 8.62 0.13 -6.75
N ASP A 694 7.67 0.44 -7.63
CA ASP A 694 6.27 0.05 -7.48
C ASP A 694 6.12 -1.47 -7.70
N LEU A 695 6.38 -2.24 -6.64
CA LEU A 695 6.40 -3.69 -6.59
C LEU A 695 5.11 -4.37 -7.10
N TYR A 696 3.94 -3.76 -6.87
CA TYR A 696 2.61 -4.35 -7.08
C TYR A 696 1.73 -3.53 -8.03
N GLY A 697 2.26 -2.45 -8.61
CA GLY A 697 1.50 -1.55 -9.48
C GLY A 697 0.53 -0.64 -8.74
N HIS A 698 0.71 -0.44 -7.43
CA HIS A 698 -0.19 0.38 -6.62
C HIS A 698 0.00 1.87 -6.90
N ASP A 699 1.22 2.33 -7.22
CA ASP A 699 1.44 3.74 -7.57
C ASP A 699 0.67 4.09 -8.84
N ALA A 700 0.74 3.22 -9.86
CA ALA A 700 0.02 3.43 -11.11
C ALA A 700 -1.50 3.54 -10.90
N ARG A 701 -2.09 2.66 -10.08
CA ARG A 701 -3.53 2.69 -9.79
C ARG A 701 -3.95 3.95 -9.04
N ILE A 702 -3.15 4.39 -8.06
CA ILE A 702 -3.44 5.59 -7.28
C ILE A 702 -3.29 6.84 -8.15
N LYS A 703 -2.22 6.96 -8.94
CA LYS A 703 -2.03 8.08 -9.87
C LYS A 703 -3.20 8.23 -10.83
N ASN A 704 -3.62 7.13 -11.44
CA ASN A 704 -4.79 7.12 -12.34
C ASN A 704 -6.07 7.54 -11.61
N ALA A 705 -6.30 7.04 -10.38
CA ALA A 705 -7.48 7.39 -9.60
C ALA A 705 -7.50 8.85 -9.12
N LEU A 706 -6.31 9.42 -8.88
CA LEU A 706 -6.11 10.83 -8.53
C LEU A 706 -6.03 11.77 -9.75
N GLN A 707 -5.99 11.22 -10.97
CA GLN A 707 -5.82 11.95 -12.23
C GLN A 707 -4.51 12.77 -12.28
N LEU A 708 -3.40 12.17 -11.83
CA LEU A 708 -2.06 12.76 -11.80
C LEU A 708 -1.24 12.51 -13.06
#